data_AF-A0A7V0P4S3-F1
#
_entry.id   AF-A0A7V0P4S3-F1
#
_cell.length_a   1.000
_cell.length_b   1.000
_cell.length_c   1.000
_cell.angle_alpha   90.00
_cell.angle_beta   90.00
_cell.angle_gamma   90.00
#
_symmetry.space_group_name_H-M   'P 1'
#
loop_
_entity.id
_entity.type
_entity.pdbx_description
1 polymer ?
#
loop_
_entity_poly.entity_id
_entity_poly.type
_entity_poly.pdbx_seq_one_letter_code
_entity_poly.pdbx_strand_id
1 'polypeptide(L)'
;MGSICGRALKSLGLLLFLALVLFSTSLHQANAAYPAPKFQDALVFSSHNADGTTTTNFFARISGPSPEDVVSFSASGPSGTFNLDPSLSFRQYGLYYGRAHGSIVTDGTYTLQVTDSLGRSATVVRNFTYNGTVPQVNSTTMSPGDGAYVGTTTPTLSFDPVAGAVYYQVMILDYDSKAIWYISPITTATSFAVPSGLLQPDTAYVWEVRVWDSDSDPQNRHISDRLHFYTGTENTPVLNTGGILALPLLNGDLLNFLYSRGINVAPWDIKYFKVTGPPPDSHVYDLTTIRYYGFQFSAFNAKIKYLDPPTQSIPDGTYTIEIEDNAGRAATPFTREYAYNPVPDFSADSRVPADNAYFNTGTPSFSWARVTGDPGDGSYRYSLRITDYITGIRWYDSPWSADTSFTLPKDLNLPRGSSYKWRVNVFGPGPTGSSGTDWNNYRNSDYRTFTINEHIFYVNKDDETCGGNSPCFSSIQEAVREAGSGVTIKVVEGNYHEFLLFNGLKDLILECGWDPAYTTKSSSTKIYSMTIKSGTLSVENLVIRTPHPDDALAQGLVALSNGEILKAKKLFESASLAYGSQVFHNADVARFFYALTRAAALWFDMYSDGNPDNGLNTLGDILDAFGFSSSGRDPWDFGGSSDPCPETLPSTSPTGGDLQAFLYNVVRPEIEGAINSLDMVAQSFSIDWTEPLGSTSVESDYGDVLFFRAIAKGLLALILVQHAYDLDADIDTEANDPANTIESFLGDNPGFLTLTNASCLSTAKAYLHGGLDDANDAIDWIQAETDDQSNDLINLMDTTPEEIAEAKELIAYAKAGLDGQYTLDGGDTPSDPRDDTIIDMSKFFAGIDLRSLLPSFVGDNASGLLPYPGLGGILVKLEGKDPSDLNKDLDGDGTADIFGDRIYYVYGGEDISGDLSPHKSNTGANPEGYGFTFLGVGKSPDGARDFGGAYSYYLTKGRSLFKPAHIDAFEFLGVGSYCCLSAWDHIDGWWQDYSGQPDDWYVGLGYEHYILLSAPPETTGIKVYGLP
;
A
#
# COMPACT_ATOMS: atom_id res chain seq x y z
N MET A 1 9.07 15.46 -27.56
CA MET A 1 9.41 15.59 -26.12
C MET A 1 8.82 14.47 -25.27
N GLY A 2 7.53 14.08 -25.39
CA GLY A 2 7.01 12.79 -24.82
C GLY A 2 7.58 11.48 -25.40
N SER A 3 8.65 11.56 -26.21
CA SER A 3 9.28 10.45 -26.94
C SER A 3 10.63 10.04 -26.34
N ILE A 4 11.24 10.84 -25.45
CA ILE A 4 12.60 10.56 -24.94
C ILE A 4 12.51 9.74 -23.65
N CYS A 5 11.74 10.19 -22.65
CA CYS A 5 11.42 9.39 -21.45
C CYS A 5 10.76 8.05 -21.83
N GLY A 6 9.77 8.08 -22.74
CA GLY A 6 9.10 6.89 -23.23
C GLY A 6 9.98 5.94 -24.05
N ARG A 7 11.04 6.40 -24.74
CA ARG A 7 11.96 5.51 -25.48
C ARG A 7 13.13 5.03 -24.63
N ALA A 8 13.63 5.84 -23.70
CA ALA A 8 14.66 5.42 -22.74
C ALA A 8 14.11 4.35 -21.79
N LEU A 9 12.92 4.56 -21.20
CA LEU A 9 12.24 3.57 -20.37
C LEU A 9 11.59 2.42 -21.16
N LYS A 10 11.22 2.59 -22.44
CA LYS A 10 10.87 1.43 -23.30
C LYS A 10 12.09 0.67 -23.79
N SER A 11 13.30 1.23 -23.82
CA SER A 11 14.51 0.47 -24.18
C SER A 11 15.07 -0.26 -22.97
N LEU A 12 15.02 0.37 -21.78
CA LEU A 12 15.27 -0.29 -20.48
C LEU A 12 14.16 -1.30 -20.16
N GLY A 13 12.92 -0.92 -20.46
CA GLY A 13 11.71 -1.73 -20.42
C GLY A 13 11.83 -2.91 -21.37
N LEU A 14 12.02 -2.75 -22.67
CA LEU A 14 12.14 -3.86 -23.64
C LEU A 14 13.31 -4.83 -23.33
N LEU A 15 14.38 -4.37 -22.66
CA LEU A 15 15.43 -5.24 -22.11
C LEU A 15 14.97 -6.11 -20.91
N LEU A 16 13.88 -5.73 -20.23
CA LEU A 16 13.27 -6.39 -19.07
C LEU A 16 11.82 -6.90 -19.32
N PHE A 17 11.16 -6.46 -20.39
CA PHE A 17 9.73 -6.59 -20.71
C PHE A 17 9.45 -7.74 -21.67
N LEU A 18 10.47 -8.50 -22.09
CA LEU A 18 10.25 -9.79 -22.76
C LEU A 18 9.66 -10.85 -21.82
N ALA A 19 9.48 -10.54 -20.53
CA ALA A 19 9.07 -11.50 -19.52
C ALA A 19 7.57 -11.53 -19.23
N LEU A 20 6.73 -10.57 -19.65
CA LEU A 20 5.45 -10.42 -18.93
C LEU A 20 4.41 -9.52 -19.62
N VAL A 21 3.38 -10.10 -20.25
CA VAL A 21 2.06 -9.44 -20.41
C VAL A 21 1.00 -10.51 -20.22
N LEU A 22 0.16 -10.37 -19.18
CA LEU A 22 -1.31 -10.53 -19.21
C LEU A 22 -1.92 -10.34 -17.79
N PHE A 23 -3.13 -9.76 -17.79
CA PHE A 23 -4.27 -9.95 -16.86
C PHE A 23 -4.67 -8.86 -15.85
N SER A 24 -5.99 -8.80 -15.64
CA SER A 24 -6.75 -8.21 -14.52
C SER A 24 -8.15 -8.88 -14.44
N THR A 25 -9.02 -8.84 -13.40
CA THR A 25 -8.98 -8.97 -11.91
C THR A 25 -10.41 -9.39 -11.41
N SER A 26 -10.59 -9.60 -10.09
CA SER A 26 -11.60 -10.42 -9.36
C SER A 26 -12.79 -9.69 -8.65
N LEU A 27 -13.76 -10.45 -8.10
CA LEU A 27 -15.02 -10.07 -7.40
C LEU A 27 -14.95 -9.94 -5.84
N HIS A 28 -15.97 -9.31 -5.21
CA HIS A 28 -16.19 -9.14 -3.74
C HIS A 28 -17.61 -9.59 -3.27
N GLN A 29 -17.79 -9.94 -1.98
CA GLN A 29 -19.07 -10.30 -1.33
C GLN A 29 -19.30 -9.56 0.02
N ALA A 30 -20.57 -9.33 0.41
CA ALA A 30 -21.02 -8.38 1.45
C ALA A 30 -21.29 -8.98 2.86
N ASN A 31 -21.04 -8.18 3.91
CA ASN A 31 -21.14 -8.54 5.35
C ASN A 31 -22.43 -8.06 6.06
N ALA A 32 -22.77 -8.71 7.19
CA ALA A 32 -23.90 -8.41 8.08
C ALA A 32 -23.74 -7.12 8.92
N ALA A 33 -24.85 -6.61 9.51
CA ALA A 33 -24.94 -5.28 10.13
C ALA A 33 -24.28 -5.11 11.52
N TYR A 34 -24.14 -6.16 12.34
CA TYR A 34 -23.41 -6.14 13.62
C TYR A 34 -22.97 -7.56 14.10
N PRO A 35 -21.92 -7.69 14.96
CA PRO A 35 -21.35 -8.99 15.33
C PRO A 35 -22.23 -9.82 16.28
N ALA A 36 -22.07 -11.16 16.25
CA ALA A 36 -22.82 -12.09 17.10
C ALA A 36 -22.37 -12.02 18.58
N PRO A 37 -23.25 -12.35 19.54
CA PRO A 37 -22.88 -12.35 20.95
C PRO A 37 -21.77 -13.34 21.26
N LYS A 38 -20.82 -12.93 22.09
CA LYS A 38 -19.73 -13.78 22.58
C LYS A 38 -19.43 -13.48 24.05
N PHE A 39 -19.23 -14.50 24.87
CA PHE A 39 -18.77 -14.32 26.25
C PHE A 39 -17.27 -14.03 26.27
N GLN A 40 -16.89 -12.93 26.90
CA GLN A 40 -15.51 -12.64 27.30
C GLN A 40 -15.20 -13.27 28.66
N ASP A 41 -16.18 -13.24 29.55
CA ASP A 41 -16.05 -13.69 30.95
C ASP A 41 -17.42 -14.05 31.51
N ALA A 42 -17.48 -14.99 32.43
CA ALA A 42 -18.71 -15.39 33.11
C ALA A 42 -18.38 -16.10 34.42
N LEU A 43 -19.05 -15.70 35.50
CA LEU A 43 -18.87 -16.27 36.83
C LEU A 43 -20.21 -16.40 37.56
N VAL A 44 -20.30 -17.43 38.41
CA VAL A 44 -21.37 -17.60 39.40
C VAL A 44 -20.69 -17.81 40.75
N PHE A 45 -20.84 -16.86 41.66
CA PHE A 45 -20.10 -16.90 42.92
C PHE A 45 -20.89 -16.35 44.11
N SER A 46 -20.61 -16.86 45.31
CA SER A 46 -21.11 -16.31 46.56
C SER A 46 -20.22 -15.16 47.04
N SER A 47 -20.82 -14.16 47.70
CA SER A 47 -20.13 -13.01 48.25
C SER A 47 -20.61 -12.77 49.68
N HIS A 48 -19.71 -12.95 50.65
CA HIS A 48 -19.86 -12.41 51.99
C HIS A 48 -19.42 -10.94 51.97
N ASN A 49 -20.39 -10.04 52.11
CA ASN A 49 -20.21 -8.61 51.96
C ASN A 49 -19.84 -7.96 53.29
N ALA A 50 -19.22 -6.77 53.23
CA ALA A 50 -18.79 -6.03 54.41
C ALA A 50 -19.94 -5.65 55.37
N ASP A 51 -21.18 -5.56 54.86
CA ASP A 51 -22.37 -5.32 55.68
C ASP A 51 -22.89 -6.56 56.43
N GLY A 52 -22.17 -7.68 56.33
CA GLY A 52 -22.52 -8.97 56.92
C GLY A 52 -23.54 -9.78 56.12
N THR A 53 -24.03 -9.27 54.98
CA THR A 53 -24.93 -10.01 54.11
C THR A 53 -24.18 -11.04 53.27
N THR A 54 -24.89 -12.08 52.84
CA THR A 54 -24.36 -13.07 51.89
C THR A 54 -25.24 -13.12 50.66
N THR A 55 -24.66 -12.93 49.49
CA THR A 55 -25.37 -12.92 48.19
C THR A 55 -24.76 -13.90 47.20
N THR A 56 -25.55 -14.40 46.27
CA THR A 56 -25.03 -15.07 45.07
C THR A 56 -25.01 -14.06 43.93
N ASN A 57 -23.92 -13.98 43.18
CA ASN A 57 -23.73 -13.04 42.09
C ASN A 57 -23.53 -13.82 40.78
N PHE A 58 -24.33 -13.45 39.78
CA PHE A 58 -24.14 -13.85 38.40
C PHE A 58 -23.48 -12.68 37.68
N PHE A 59 -22.33 -12.94 37.07
CA PHE A 59 -21.53 -11.93 36.39
C PHE A 59 -21.19 -12.42 35.00
N ALA A 60 -21.27 -11.54 34.01
CA ALA A 60 -20.75 -11.82 32.69
C ALA A 60 -20.31 -10.55 31.96
N ARG A 61 -19.30 -10.70 31.12
CA ARG A 61 -18.94 -9.73 30.08
C ARG A 61 -19.14 -10.37 28.72
N ILE A 62 -19.77 -9.62 27.82
CA ILE A 62 -20.02 -10.07 26.46
C ILE A 62 -19.50 -9.03 25.48
N SER A 63 -19.16 -9.48 24.27
CA SER A 63 -18.98 -8.64 23.09
C SER A 63 -19.99 -9.02 22.01
N GLY A 64 -20.08 -8.20 20.96
CA GLY A 64 -20.99 -8.38 19.84
C GLY A 64 -22.14 -7.38 19.86
N PRO A 65 -23.36 -7.78 20.25
CA PRO A 65 -24.51 -6.88 20.27
C PRO A 65 -24.37 -5.83 21.39
N SER A 66 -24.84 -4.63 21.11
CA SER A 66 -25.09 -3.62 22.13
C SER A 66 -26.20 -4.10 23.08
N PRO A 67 -26.34 -3.49 24.27
CA PRO A 67 -27.44 -3.82 25.17
C PRO A 67 -28.84 -3.59 24.56
N GLU A 68 -28.98 -2.74 23.54
CA GLU A 68 -30.25 -2.53 22.81
C GLU A 68 -30.57 -3.69 21.86
N ASP A 69 -29.55 -4.40 21.37
CA ASP A 69 -29.70 -5.58 20.53
C ASP A 69 -29.73 -6.89 21.31
N VAL A 70 -29.64 -6.85 22.64
CA VAL A 70 -29.83 -8.03 23.50
C VAL A 70 -31.32 -8.24 23.80
N VAL A 71 -31.88 -9.35 23.33
CA VAL A 71 -33.28 -9.74 23.60
C VAL A 71 -33.42 -10.42 24.95
N SER A 72 -32.45 -11.26 25.33
CA SER A 72 -32.44 -11.91 26.63
C SER A 72 -31.01 -12.21 27.09
N PHE A 73 -30.75 -12.03 28.38
CA PHE A 73 -29.53 -12.49 29.03
C PHE A 73 -29.88 -13.06 30.40
N SER A 74 -29.71 -14.36 30.57
CA SER A 74 -30.09 -15.03 31.82
C SER A 74 -29.11 -16.13 32.22
N ALA A 75 -29.10 -16.46 33.51
CA ALA A 75 -28.45 -17.64 34.08
C ALA A 75 -29.54 -18.59 34.60
N SER A 76 -29.57 -19.83 34.11
CA SER A 76 -30.54 -20.85 34.51
C SER A 76 -29.85 -22.02 35.20
N GLY A 77 -30.35 -22.45 36.36
CA GLY A 77 -29.80 -23.56 37.13
C GLY A 77 -30.78 -24.12 38.17
N PRO A 78 -30.30 -24.91 39.15
CA PRO A 78 -31.15 -25.59 40.15
C PRO A 78 -32.07 -24.65 40.95
N SER A 79 -31.67 -23.39 41.14
CA SER A 79 -32.48 -22.37 41.84
C SER A 79 -33.36 -21.50 40.93
N GLY A 80 -33.53 -21.88 39.65
CA GLY A 80 -34.34 -21.16 38.68
C GLY A 80 -33.51 -20.29 37.73
N THR A 81 -34.17 -19.29 37.13
CA THR A 81 -33.60 -18.40 36.10
C THR A 81 -33.44 -16.99 36.64
N PHE A 82 -32.27 -16.40 36.41
CA PHE A 82 -31.88 -15.06 36.85
C PHE A 82 -31.54 -14.21 35.63
N ASN A 83 -32.27 -13.12 35.41
CA ASN A 83 -31.95 -12.17 34.33
C ASN A 83 -30.78 -11.28 34.74
N LEU A 84 -29.81 -11.14 33.84
CA LEU A 84 -28.64 -10.28 33.99
C LEU A 84 -28.90 -8.97 33.25
N ASP A 85 -28.71 -7.86 33.94
CA ASP A 85 -28.90 -6.53 33.40
C ASP A 85 -27.54 -5.82 33.26
N PRO A 86 -27.38 -4.87 32.32
CA PRO A 86 -26.18 -4.03 32.27
C PRO A 86 -25.95 -3.34 33.63
N SER A 87 -24.71 -3.32 34.09
CA SER A 87 -24.35 -2.84 35.43
C SER A 87 -23.28 -1.72 35.39
N LEU A 88 -22.62 -1.47 36.52
CA LEU A 88 -21.54 -0.47 36.63
C LEU A 88 -20.47 -0.72 35.56
N SER A 89 -19.78 0.32 35.09
CA SER A 89 -18.67 0.12 34.15
C SER A 89 -17.32 0.02 34.85
N PHE A 90 -16.48 -0.87 34.33
CA PHE A 90 -15.06 -0.94 34.66
C PHE A 90 -14.29 0.06 33.79
N ARG A 91 -13.38 0.82 34.40
CA ARG A 91 -12.39 1.60 33.64
C ARG A 91 -11.52 0.69 32.75
N GLN A 92 -11.20 -0.52 33.21
CA GLN A 92 -10.36 -1.47 32.48
C GLN A 92 -11.10 -2.23 31.37
N TYR A 93 -12.37 -2.57 31.58
CA TYR A 93 -13.07 -3.57 30.76
C TYR A 93 -14.38 -3.07 30.16
N GLY A 94 -14.83 -1.85 30.49
CA GLY A 94 -16.10 -1.32 30.02
C GLY A 94 -17.30 -1.94 30.71
N LEU A 95 -18.36 -2.15 29.96
CA LEU A 95 -19.65 -2.62 30.45
C LEU A 95 -19.62 -4.10 30.84
N TYR A 96 -20.34 -4.46 31.91
CA TYR A 96 -20.64 -5.85 32.23
C TYR A 96 -22.12 -6.02 32.57
N TYR A 97 -22.56 -7.27 32.61
CA TYR A 97 -23.90 -7.69 32.95
C TYR A 97 -23.87 -8.44 34.28
N GLY A 98 -24.79 -8.11 35.18
CA GLY A 98 -24.76 -8.64 36.53
C GLY A 98 -26.13 -8.85 37.13
N ARG A 99 -26.22 -9.81 38.04
CA ARG A 99 -27.38 -10.01 38.92
C ARG A 99 -26.95 -10.50 40.29
N ALA A 100 -27.25 -9.72 41.32
CA ALA A 100 -27.13 -10.17 42.70
C ALA A 100 -28.46 -10.80 43.17
N HIS A 101 -28.37 -11.94 43.84
CA HIS A 101 -29.47 -12.63 44.50
C HIS A 101 -29.23 -12.64 46.02
N GLY A 102 -30.24 -12.23 46.78
CA GLY A 102 -30.15 -11.97 48.23
C GLY A 102 -29.97 -13.21 49.11
N SER A 103 -29.71 -14.38 48.54
CA SER A 103 -29.46 -15.62 49.27
C SER A 103 -28.48 -16.51 48.51
N ILE A 104 -27.95 -17.51 49.21
CA ILE A 104 -27.15 -18.58 48.60
C ILE A 104 -28.07 -19.45 47.74
N VAL A 105 -27.67 -19.64 46.47
CA VAL A 105 -28.35 -20.54 45.56
C VAL A 105 -27.92 -21.99 45.81
N THR A 106 -28.68 -22.94 45.28
CA THR A 106 -28.40 -24.38 45.42
C THR A 106 -27.17 -24.77 44.62
N ASP A 107 -26.29 -25.59 45.21
CA ASP A 107 -25.14 -26.16 44.51
C ASP A 107 -25.56 -26.88 43.22
N GLY A 108 -24.78 -26.70 42.17
CA GLY A 108 -24.98 -27.34 40.89
C GLY A 108 -24.55 -26.49 39.70
N THR A 109 -25.04 -26.88 38.53
CA THR A 109 -24.63 -26.30 37.25
C THR A 109 -25.59 -25.18 36.82
N TYR A 110 -25.04 -24.01 36.54
CA TYR A 110 -25.73 -22.84 36.00
C TYR A 110 -25.28 -22.59 34.56
N THR A 111 -26.25 -22.42 33.68
CA THR A 111 -26.05 -22.13 32.25
C THR A 111 -26.40 -20.67 32.01
N LEU A 112 -25.41 -19.85 31.65
CA LEU A 112 -25.62 -18.47 31.23
C LEU A 112 -25.82 -18.45 29.71
N GLN A 113 -26.88 -17.79 29.26
CA GLN A 113 -27.23 -17.65 27.85
C GLN A 113 -27.60 -16.21 27.52
N VAL A 114 -27.04 -15.71 26.42
CA VAL A 114 -27.41 -14.43 25.81
C VAL A 114 -27.98 -14.68 24.42
N THR A 115 -29.04 -13.96 24.05
CA THR A 115 -29.68 -13.99 22.73
C THR A 115 -29.87 -12.57 22.21
N ASP A 116 -29.50 -12.33 20.95
CA ASP A 116 -29.61 -11.01 20.31
C ASP A 116 -30.90 -10.83 19.48
N SER A 117 -31.09 -9.63 18.92
CA SER A 117 -32.27 -9.24 18.14
C SER A 117 -32.37 -9.92 16.76
N LEU A 118 -31.29 -10.54 16.30
CA LEU A 118 -31.25 -11.42 15.11
C LEU A 118 -31.52 -12.88 15.46
N GLY A 119 -31.73 -13.22 16.73
CA GLY A 119 -32.00 -14.58 17.20
C GLY A 119 -30.76 -15.46 17.35
N ARG A 120 -29.54 -14.88 17.30
CA ARG A 120 -28.29 -15.60 17.57
C ARG A 120 -28.08 -15.70 19.07
N SER A 121 -27.54 -16.82 19.54
CA SER A 121 -27.28 -17.03 20.97
C SER A 121 -25.86 -17.50 21.25
N ALA A 122 -25.33 -17.14 22.41
CA ALA A 122 -24.14 -17.74 23.00
C ALA A 122 -24.46 -18.31 24.37
N THR A 123 -23.72 -19.33 24.80
CA THR A 123 -23.95 -20.02 26.07
C THR A 123 -22.64 -20.39 26.75
N VAL A 124 -22.60 -20.28 28.08
CA VAL A 124 -21.49 -20.73 28.91
C VAL A 124 -22.01 -21.40 30.18
N VAL A 125 -21.34 -22.47 30.60
CA VAL A 125 -21.72 -23.29 31.75
C VAL A 125 -20.74 -23.03 32.90
N ARG A 126 -21.28 -22.86 34.11
CA ARG A 126 -20.52 -22.69 35.36
C ARG A 126 -21.07 -23.60 36.44
N ASN A 127 -20.17 -24.24 37.19
CA ASN A 127 -20.55 -24.98 38.38
C ASN A 127 -20.44 -24.06 39.59
N PHE A 128 -21.35 -24.24 40.54
CA PHE A 128 -21.37 -23.50 41.78
C PHE A 128 -21.49 -24.48 42.95
N THR A 129 -20.60 -24.34 43.93
CA THR A 129 -20.58 -25.05 45.20
C THR A 129 -20.30 -24.04 46.29
N TYR A 130 -21.24 -23.86 47.21
CA TYR A 130 -21.09 -22.90 48.29
C TYR A 130 -20.05 -23.36 49.33
N ASN A 131 -19.12 -22.46 49.65
CA ASN A 131 -18.15 -22.62 50.72
C ASN A 131 -18.14 -21.38 51.63
N GLY A 132 -18.89 -21.44 52.73
CA GLY A 132 -18.93 -20.37 53.73
C GLY A 132 -17.70 -20.28 54.65
N THR A 133 -16.63 -21.03 54.38
CA THR A 133 -15.41 -21.02 55.21
C THR A 133 -14.32 -20.09 54.67
N VAL A 134 -14.55 -19.40 53.55
CA VAL A 134 -13.59 -18.43 52.99
C VAL A 134 -13.36 -17.30 54.01
N PRO A 135 -12.12 -17.11 54.49
CA PRO A 135 -11.81 -16.12 55.52
C PRO A 135 -11.85 -14.69 54.98
N GLN A 136 -12.03 -13.72 55.88
CA GLN A 136 -11.99 -12.29 55.58
C GLN A 136 -10.63 -11.70 55.99
N VAL A 137 -10.08 -10.81 55.17
CA VAL A 137 -8.91 -10.00 55.56
C VAL A 137 -9.30 -9.04 56.68
N ASN A 138 -8.44 -8.93 57.70
CA ASN A 138 -8.64 -7.95 58.77
C ASN A 138 -8.27 -6.55 58.28
N SER A 139 -9.26 -5.67 58.13
CA SER A 139 -9.07 -4.32 57.61
C SER A 139 -8.16 -3.44 58.45
N THR A 140 -7.89 -3.76 59.72
CA THR A 140 -6.90 -3.02 60.52
C THR A 140 -5.45 -3.25 60.07
N THR A 141 -5.21 -4.27 59.23
CA THR A 141 -3.89 -4.60 58.67
C THR A 141 -3.69 -4.00 57.27
N MET A 142 -4.77 -3.45 56.68
CA MET A 142 -4.73 -2.86 55.35
C MET A 142 -4.00 -1.51 55.39
N SER A 143 -3.16 -1.30 54.38
CA SER A 143 -2.45 -0.05 54.13
C SER A 143 -2.61 0.31 52.65
N PRO A 144 -2.94 1.56 52.30
CA PRO A 144 -3.20 2.71 53.16
C PRO A 144 -4.42 2.53 54.07
N GLY A 145 -4.32 3.00 55.32
CA GLY A 145 -5.45 2.97 56.27
C GLY A 145 -6.61 3.88 55.85
N ASP A 146 -7.75 3.74 56.53
CA ASP A 146 -8.94 4.54 56.22
C ASP A 146 -8.69 6.04 56.36
N GLY A 147 -9.12 6.82 55.36
CA GLY A 147 -8.94 8.27 55.30
C GLY A 147 -7.52 8.75 54.96
N ALA A 148 -6.63 7.85 54.52
CA ALA A 148 -5.22 8.22 54.29
C ALA A 148 -5.01 9.12 53.06
N TYR A 149 -4.08 10.08 53.18
CA TYR A 149 -3.52 10.85 52.07
C TYR A 149 -2.24 10.18 51.57
N VAL A 150 -2.24 9.67 50.34
CA VAL A 150 -1.10 8.90 49.81
C VAL A 150 -0.14 9.73 48.96
N GLY A 151 -0.55 10.90 48.47
CA GLY A 151 0.30 11.79 47.68
C GLY A 151 0.79 11.24 46.33
N THR A 152 0.19 10.15 45.83
CA THR A 152 0.52 9.52 44.55
C THR A 152 -0.70 8.89 43.90
N THR A 153 -0.70 8.79 42.57
CA THR A 153 -1.70 8.07 41.78
C THR A 153 -1.38 6.58 41.60
N THR A 154 -0.22 6.13 42.08
CA THR A 154 0.22 4.73 42.04
C THR A 154 0.54 4.22 43.45
N PRO A 155 -0.41 4.30 44.42
CA PRO A 155 -0.15 3.79 45.76
C PRO A 155 0.10 2.28 45.74
N THR A 156 0.83 1.79 46.72
CA THR A 156 0.92 0.34 46.99
C THR A 156 -0.11 -0.02 48.06
N LEU A 157 -1.00 -0.95 47.72
CA LEU A 157 -2.05 -1.47 48.58
C LEU A 157 -1.59 -2.81 49.18
N SER A 158 -1.52 -2.93 50.51
CA SER A 158 -1.03 -4.13 51.19
C SER A 158 -1.89 -4.51 52.39
N PHE A 159 -1.85 -5.78 52.78
CA PHE A 159 -2.60 -6.32 53.93
C PHE A 159 -1.93 -7.59 54.46
N ASP A 160 -2.29 -8.02 55.68
CA ASP A 160 -1.80 -9.29 56.22
C ASP A 160 -2.55 -10.49 55.59
N PRO A 161 -1.86 -11.60 55.28
CA PRO A 161 -2.50 -12.81 54.79
C PRO A 161 -3.43 -13.43 55.85
N VAL A 162 -4.42 -14.18 55.37
CA VAL A 162 -5.33 -14.99 56.19
C VAL A 162 -4.99 -16.48 56.07
N ALA A 163 -5.41 -17.28 57.04
CA ALA A 163 -5.13 -18.71 57.06
C ALA A 163 -5.90 -19.47 55.95
N GLY A 164 -5.25 -20.46 55.34
CA GLY A 164 -5.85 -21.32 54.30
C GLY A 164 -5.19 -21.15 52.93
N ALA A 165 -5.50 -22.05 52.01
CA ALA A 165 -5.15 -21.90 50.60
C ALA A 165 -6.22 -21.02 49.95
N VAL A 166 -5.93 -19.71 49.89
CA VAL A 166 -6.85 -18.69 49.36
C VAL A 166 -6.11 -17.77 48.40
N TYR A 167 -6.87 -17.01 47.62
CA TYR A 167 -6.36 -16.04 46.67
C TYR A 167 -6.95 -14.66 46.96
N TYR A 168 -6.20 -13.62 46.64
CA TYR A 168 -6.56 -12.24 46.89
C TYR A 168 -6.76 -11.48 45.59
N GLN A 169 -7.68 -10.52 45.66
CA GLN A 169 -7.92 -9.52 44.63
C GLN A 169 -8.22 -8.19 45.30
N VAL A 170 -7.59 -7.11 44.83
CA VAL A 170 -7.91 -5.76 45.27
C VAL A 170 -8.83 -5.10 44.26
N MET A 171 -9.87 -4.41 44.74
CA MET A 171 -10.74 -3.58 43.91
C MET A 171 -10.77 -2.14 44.44
N ILE A 172 -10.65 -1.19 43.52
CA ILE A 172 -10.75 0.25 43.76
C ILE A 172 -11.99 0.79 43.02
N LEU A 173 -12.85 1.48 43.75
CA LEU A 173 -14.01 2.21 43.23
C LEU A 173 -13.81 3.71 43.38
N ASP A 174 -14.58 4.51 42.63
CA ASP A 174 -14.74 5.92 43.00
C ASP A 174 -15.35 6.05 44.39
N TYR A 175 -15.19 7.24 44.99
CA TYR A 175 -15.66 7.52 46.34
C TYR A 175 -17.18 7.27 46.55
N ASP A 176 -18.02 7.42 45.52
CA ASP A 176 -19.46 7.16 45.61
C ASP A 176 -19.86 5.76 45.09
N SER A 177 -18.89 4.88 44.78
CA SER A 177 -19.11 3.50 44.28
C SER A 177 -19.94 3.39 42.99
N LYS A 178 -19.86 4.37 42.10
CA LYS A 178 -20.53 4.42 40.79
C LYS A 178 -19.71 3.82 39.63
N ALA A 179 -18.42 3.60 39.81
CA ALA A 179 -17.50 3.06 38.82
C ALA A 179 -16.39 2.25 39.48
N ILE A 180 -15.94 1.21 38.79
CA ILE A 180 -14.77 0.42 39.21
C ILE A 180 -13.56 0.94 38.44
N TRP A 181 -12.57 1.46 39.18
CA TRP A 181 -11.38 2.08 38.60
C TRP A 181 -10.26 1.08 38.35
N TYR A 182 -10.11 0.14 39.26
CA TYR A 182 -9.09 -0.89 39.18
C TYR A 182 -9.56 -2.17 39.86
N ILE A 183 -9.25 -3.30 39.23
CA ILE A 183 -9.33 -4.62 39.80
C ILE A 183 -8.05 -5.37 39.44
N SER A 184 -7.40 -5.96 40.45
CA SER A 184 -6.20 -6.77 40.23
C SER A 184 -6.54 -8.16 39.71
N PRO A 185 -5.57 -8.90 39.13
CA PRO A 185 -5.67 -10.34 38.99
C PRO A 185 -5.92 -11.02 40.35
N ILE A 186 -6.53 -12.21 40.32
CA ILE A 186 -6.67 -13.09 41.48
C ILE A 186 -5.33 -13.82 41.66
N THR A 187 -4.65 -13.62 42.79
CA THR A 187 -3.30 -14.17 43.02
C THR A 187 -3.07 -14.48 44.51
N THR A 188 -1.95 -15.10 44.87
CA THR A 188 -1.57 -15.27 46.28
C THR A 188 -0.83 -14.05 46.87
N ALA A 189 -0.67 -12.96 46.11
CA ALA A 189 0.04 -11.77 46.57
C ALA A 189 -0.79 -10.98 47.60
N THR A 190 -0.12 -10.37 48.57
CA THR A 190 -0.74 -9.52 49.60
C THR A 190 -0.30 -8.05 49.50
N SER A 191 0.34 -7.68 48.39
CA SER A 191 0.81 -6.34 48.10
C SER A 191 0.67 -6.05 46.60
N PHE A 192 0.01 -4.95 46.26
CA PHE A 192 -0.37 -4.58 44.90
C PHE A 192 0.01 -3.13 44.64
N ALA A 193 0.91 -2.90 43.69
CA ALA A 193 1.15 -1.55 43.17
C ALA A 193 0.02 -1.21 42.18
N VAL A 194 -0.65 -0.06 42.38
CA VAL A 194 -1.66 0.40 41.43
C VAL A 194 -0.98 0.87 40.14
N PRO A 195 -1.39 0.37 38.95
CA PRO A 195 -0.80 0.78 37.69
C PRO A 195 -0.92 2.28 37.41
N SER A 196 0.10 2.85 36.76
CA SER A 196 0.06 4.25 36.28
C SER A 196 -1.05 4.47 35.25
N GLY A 197 -1.65 5.66 35.25
CA GLY A 197 -2.68 6.04 34.28
C GLY A 197 -4.10 5.61 34.63
N LEU A 198 -4.30 4.93 35.78
CA LEU A 198 -5.63 4.57 36.28
C LEU A 198 -6.19 5.62 37.24
N LEU A 199 -5.53 5.90 38.37
CA LEU A 199 -6.05 6.86 39.34
C LEU A 199 -5.74 8.30 38.94
N GLN A 200 -6.63 9.21 39.31
CA GLN A 200 -6.45 10.65 39.14
C GLN A 200 -5.72 11.26 40.33
N PRO A 201 -4.93 12.33 40.12
CA PRO A 201 -4.38 13.12 41.21
C PRO A 201 -5.52 13.81 41.99
N ASP A 202 -5.26 14.14 43.26
CA ASP A 202 -6.15 14.92 44.11
C ASP A 202 -7.60 14.38 44.16
N THR A 203 -7.74 13.05 44.16
CA THR A 203 -9.03 12.35 44.06
C THR A 203 -9.19 11.28 45.14
N ALA A 204 -10.40 11.18 45.71
CA ALA A 204 -10.76 10.20 46.71
C ALA A 204 -11.27 8.90 46.07
N TYR A 205 -10.88 7.77 46.65
CA TYR A 205 -11.26 6.43 46.22
C TYR A 205 -11.68 5.57 47.41
N VAL A 206 -12.46 4.54 47.13
CA VAL A 206 -12.74 3.43 48.05
C VAL A 206 -11.99 2.20 47.57
N TRP A 207 -11.40 1.43 48.48
CA TRP A 207 -10.81 0.14 48.14
C TRP A 207 -11.21 -0.96 49.11
N GLU A 208 -11.26 -2.18 48.58
CA GLU A 208 -11.59 -3.40 49.31
C GLU A 208 -10.66 -4.55 48.86
N VAL A 209 -10.42 -5.49 49.77
CA VAL A 209 -9.73 -6.75 49.49
C VAL A 209 -10.77 -7.86 49.42
N ARG A 210 -10.67 -8.68 48.38
CA ARG A 210 -11.51 -9.85 48.14
C ARG A 210 -10.66 -11.10 48.30
N VAL A 211 -11.10 -11.98 49.18
CA VAL A 211 -10.52 -13.31 49.36
C VAL A 211 -11.36 -14.31 48.59
N TRP A 212 -10.73 -15.08 47.71
CA TRP A 212 -11.33 -16.08 46.85
C TRP A 212 -10.86 -17.49 47.23
N ASP A 213 -11.71 -18.48 46.99
CA ASP A 213 -11.40 -19.89 47.18
C ASP A 213 -10.54 -20.51 46.07
N SER A 214 -10.54 -19.92 44.87
CA SER A 214 -9.81 -20.38 43.69
C SER A 214 -9.42 -19.20 42.79
N ASP A 215 -8.34 -19.33 42.03
CA ASP A 215 -7.93 -18.39 40.99
C ASP A 215 -8.44 -18.77 39.59
N SER A 216 -8.58 -20.08 39.31
CA SER A 216 -9.01 -20.58 38.00
C SER A 216 -10.53 -20.77 37.87
N ASP A 217 -11.22 -21.08 38.97
CA ASP A 217 -12.68 -21.26 39.01
C ASP A 217 -13.25 -20.71 40.33
N PRO A 218 -13.23 -19.37 40.52
CA PRO A 218 -13.66 -18.73 41.76
C PRO A 218 -15.17 -18.86 41.96
N GLN A 219 -15.59 -19.47 43.07
CA GLN A 219 -17.00 -19.71 43.38
C GLN A 219 -17.43 -19.06 44.70
N ASN A 220 -16.50 -18.74 45.59
CA ASN A 220 -16.81 -18.15 46.88
C ASN A 220 -15.83 -17.04 47.23
N ARG A 221 -16.37 -15.89 47.67
CA ARG A 221 -15.54 -14.78 48.15
C ARG A 221 -15.99 -14.20 49.48
N HIS A 222 -15.02 -13.62 50.17
CA HIS A 222 -15.24 -12.76 51.33
C HIS A 222 -14.59 -11.39 51.09
N ILE A 223 -15.37 -10.32 51.27
CA ILE A 223 -14.90 -8.94 51.09
C ILE A 223 -14.51 -8.33 52.44
N SER A 224 -13.37 -7.65 52.53
CA SER A 224 -12.96 -6.85 53.69
C SER A 224 -13.91 -5.66 53.95
N ASP A 225 -13.75 -4.97 55.08
CA ASP A 225 -14.32 -3.62 55.20
C ASP A 225 -13.72 -2.71 54.11
N ARG A 226 -14.50 -1.73 53.68
CA ARG A 226 -14.10 -0.72 52.69
C ARG A 226 -13.33 0.39 53.35
N LEU A 227 -12.15 0.68 52.83
CA LEU A 227 -11.31 1.78 53.29
C LEU A 227 -11.25 2.90 52.24
N HIS A 228 -11.03 4.12 52.68
CA HIS A 228 -10.92 5.30 51.83
C HIS A 228 -9.48 5.79 51.78
N PHE A 229 -9.04 6.28 50.62
CA PHE A 229 -7.79 7.02 50.50
C PHE A 229 -7.90 8.15 49.47
N TYR A 230 -7.02 9.14 49.60
CA TYR A 230 -6.94 10.31 48.73
C TYR A 230 -5.57 10.38 48.07
N THR A 231 -5.53 10.51 46.74
CA THR A 231 -4.26 10.51 45.96
C THR A 231 -3.45 11.78 46.11
N GLY A 232 -4.02 12.87 46.62
CA GLY A 232 -3.30 14.11 46.91
C GLY A 232 -2.63 14.10 48.29
N THR A 233 -2.05 15.25 48.65
CA THR A 233 -1.47 15.51 49.98
C THR A 233 -2.38 16.42 50.79
N GLU A 234 -2.41 16.25 52.11
CA GLU A 234 -3.25 17.06 52.98
C GLU A 234 -2.76 18.53 53.01
N ASN A 235 -3.49 19.43 52.34
CA ASN A 235 -3.11 20.82 52.13
C ASN A 235 -4.30 21.77 52.33
N THR A 236 -4.03 23.08 52.33
CA THR A 236 -5.08 24.11 52.25
C THR A 236 -5.95 23.89 51.01
N PRO A 237 -7.29 23.90 51.15
CA PRO A 237 -8.20 23.81 50.01
C PRO A 237 -7.92 24.88 48.95
N VAL A 238 -8.14 24.54 47.69
CA VAL A 238 -7.98 25.45 46.54
C VAL A 238 -9.33 25.64 45.83
N LEU A 239 -9.53 26.74 45.12
CA LEU A 239 -10.68 26.93 44.23
C LEU A 239 -10.18 27.24 42.81
N ASN A 240 -9.90 26.19 42.03
CA ASN A 240 -9.35 26.34 40.68
C ASN A 240 -10.41 26.72 39.63
N THR A 241 -11.64 26.24 39.78
CA THR A 241 -12.73 26.54 38.83
C THR A 241 -14.08 26.30 39.51
N GLY A 242 -15.03 27.20 39.29
CA GLY A 242 -16.45 26.97 39.55
C GLY A 242 -17.33 27.80 38.62
N GLY A 243 -18.64 27.52 38.63
CA GLY A 243 -19.61 28.18 37.75
C GLY A 243 -21.05 27.97 38.21
N ILE A 244 -21.93 28.81 37.65
CA ILE A 244 -23.38 28.77 37.87
C ILE A 244 -24.01 28.64 36.50
N LEU A 245 -24.68 27.51 36.26
CA LEU A 245 -25.25 27.19 34.95
C LEU A 245 -26.78 27.11 35.04
N ALA A 246 -27.46 27.67 34.05
CA ALA A 246 -28.83 27.32 33.73
C ALA A 246 -28.86 26.25 32.64
N LEU A 247 -29.62 25.18 32.88
CA LEU A 247 -29.87 24.09 31.95
C LEU A 247 -31.38 23.85 31.81
N PRO A 248 -32.00 24.35 30.74
CA PRO A 248 -33.35 23.93 30.41
C PRO A 248 -33.31 22.44 30.03
N LEU A 249 -34.21 21.64 30.59
CA LEU A 249 -34.38 20.21 30.33
C LEU A 249 -35.35 19.99 29.16
N LEU A 250 -35.41 18.75 28.67
CA LEU A 250 -36.23 18.39 27.50
C LEU A 250 -37.72 18.29 27.84
N ASN A 251 -38.05 18.03 29.11
CA ASN A 251 -39.43 18.06 29.60
C ASN A 251 -39.96 19.49 29.85
N GLY A 252 -39.15 20.52 29.61
CA GLY A 252 -39.51 21.94 29.79
C GLY A 252 -39.10 22.54 31.14
N ASP A 253 -38.64 21.75 32.11
CA ASP A 253 -38.15 22.26 33.39
C ASP A 253 -36.79 22.98 33.24
N LEU A 254 -36.44 23.86 34.18
CA LEU A 254 -35.17 24.56 34.27
C LEU A 254 -34.38 24.09 35.49
N LEU A 255 -33.19 23.55 35.21
CA LEU A 255 -32.24 23.10 36.21
C LEU A 255 -31.15 24.15 36.40
N ASN A 256 -30.97 24.65 37.63
CA ASN A 256 -29.84 25.51 37.98
C ASN A 256 -28.73 24.66 38.63
N PHE A 257 -27.54 24.68 38.04
CA PHE A 257 -26.40 23.86 38.39
C PHE A 257 -25.24 24.73 38.89
N LEU A 258 -25.01 24.71 40.20
CA LEU A 258 -23.89 25.39 40.83
C LEU A 258 -22.79 24.37 41.06
N TYR A 259 -21.56 24.62 40.62
CA TYR A 259 -20.48 23.64 40.73
C TYR A 259 -19.11 24.26 40.97
N SER A 260 -18.21 23.47 41.53
CA SER A 260 -16.79 23.81 41.68
C SER A 260 -15.90 22.56 41.71
N ARG A 261 -14.67 22.68 41.20
CA ARG A 261 -13.70 21.59 40.98
C ARG A 261 -12.27 22.00 41.34
N GLY A 262 -11.40 20.99 41.50
CA GLY A 262 -9.97 21.18 41.77
C GLY A 262 -9.72 21.77 43.16
N ILE A 263 -10.30 21.12 44.18
CA ILE A 263 -10.31 21.62 45.56
C ILE A 263 -9.17 21.12 46.45
N ASN A 264 -8.43 20.11 45.99
CA ASN A 264 -7.21 19.58 46.60
C ASN A 264 -7.32 19.25 48.10
N VAL A 265 -8.51 18.85 48.54
CA VAL A 265 -8.82 18.37 49.89
C VAL A 265 -9.77 17.17 49.80
N ALA A 266 -9.59 16.17 50.65
CA ALA A 266 -10.43 14.98 50.64
C ALA A 266 -11.85 15.29 51.14
N PRO A 267 -12.89 14.58 50.65
CA PRO A 267 -14.27 14.90 51.01
C PRO A 267 -14.60 14.78 52.50
N TRP A 268 -13.94 13.89 53.24
CA TRP A 268 -14.14 13.71 54.68
C TRP A 268 -13.54 14.84 55.54
N ASP A 269 -12.66 15.66 54.97
CA ASP A 269 -12.03 16.79 55.67
C ASP A 269 -12.66 18.14 55.35
N ILE A 270 -13.71 18.19 54.52
CA ILE A 270 -14.41 19.43 54.19
C ILE A 270 -15.36 19.81 55.32
N LYS A 271 -15.18 21.00 55.90
CA LYS A 271 -16.07 21.55 56.94
C LYS A 271 -17.30 22.21 56.33
N TYR A 272 -17.11 23.06 55.32
CA TYR A 272 -18.19 23.54 54.46
C TYR A 272 -17.69 23.80 53.06
N PHE A 273 -18.56 23.61 52.09
CA PHE A 273 -18.35 24.02 50.71
C PHE A 273 -19.65 24.61 50.18
N LYS A 274 -19.68 25.92 49.93
CA LYS A 274 -20.92 26.64 49.66
C LYS A 274 -20.79 27.68 48.55
N VAL A 275 -21.94 28.00 47.95
CA VAL A 275 -22.11 29.16 47.07
C VAL A 275 -23.13 30.10 47.69
N THR A 276 -22.82 31.40 47.75
CA THR A 276 -23.72 32.44 48.25
C THR A 276 -24.18 33.30 47.07
N GLY A 277 -25.49 33.42 46.88
CA GLY A 277 -26.11 34.23 45.82
C GLY A 277 -26.07 35.75 46.08
N PRO A 278 -26.48 36.57 45.09
CA PRO A 278 -26.46 38.03 45.20
C PRO A 278 -27.52 38.57 46.18
N PRO A 279 -27.35 39.80 46.71
CA PRO A 279 -28.38 40.49 47.48
C PRO A 279 -29.65 40.76 46.64
N PRO A 280 -30.84 40.87 47.28
CA PRO A 280 -31.09 40.83 48.72
C PRO A 280 -31.18 39.41 49.31
N ASP A 281 -31.42 38.38 48.50
CA ASP A 281 -31.77 37.04 48.99
C ASP A 281 -30.59 36.27 49.61
N SER A 282 -29.35 36.53 49.15
CA SER A 282 -28.10 35.98 49.72
C SER A 282 -28.15 34.48 50.04
N HIS A 283 -28.88 33.71 49.23
CA HIS A 283 -29.16 32.31 49.51
C HIS A 283 -27.86 31.48 49.49
N VAL A 284 -27.73 30.56 50.45
CA VAL A 284 -26.55 29.69 50.59
C VAL A 284 -26.86 28.29 50.05
N TYR A 285 -26.13 27.89 49.02
CA TYR A 285 -26.20 26.57 48.39
C TYR A 285 -25.05 25.69 48.87
N ASP A 286 -25.36 24.57 49.51
CA ASP A 286 -24.37 23.59 49.96
C ASP A 286 -23.92 22.67 48.81
N LEU A 287 -22.65 22.75 48.43
CA LEU A 287 -22.03 21.97 47.36
C LEU A 287 -21.58 20.57 47.79
N THR A 288 -21.53 20.27 49.09
CA THR A 288 -21.07 18.95 49.59
C THR A 288 -22.05 17.81 49.27
N THR A 289 -23.26 18.16 48.81
CA THR A 289 -24.39 17.23 48.67
C THR A 289 -24.31 16.31 47.44
N ILE A 290 -23.64 16.72 46.35
CA ILE A 290 -23.56 15.94 45.11
C ILE A 290 -22.15 16.01 44.55
N ARG A 291 -21.58 14.84 44.23
CA ARG A 291 -20.31 14.73 43.51
C ARG A 291 -20.50 14.04 42.17
N TYR A 292 -19.82 14.57 41.16
CA TYR A 292 -19.76 13.99 39.83
C TYR A 292 -18.33 13.55 39.52
N TYR A 293 -18.21 12.34 38.98
CA TYR A 293 -16.93 11.74 38.61
C TYR A 293 -16.85 11.53 37.10
N GLY A 294 -15.62 11.51 36.61
CA GLY A 294 -15.28 11.06 35.28
C GLY A 294 -13.87 10.49 35.28
N PHE A 295 -13.53 9.67 34.29
CA PHE A 295 -12.21 9.05 34.21
C PHE A 295 -11.10 10.04 33.80
N GLN A 296 -11.47 11.18 33.22
CA GLN A 296 -10.53 12.17 32.67
C GLN A 296 -10.43 13.50 33.44
N PHE A 297 -11.31 13.76 34.38
CA PHE A 297 -11.25 14.97 35.21
C PHE A 297 -11.49 14.64 36.68
N SER A 298 -10.81 15.36 37.56
CA SER A 298 -11.00 15.25 39.01
C SER A 298 -12.44 15.55 39.39
N ALA A 299 -12.94 14.83 40.39
CA ALA A 299 -14.30 14.99 40.88
C ALA A 299 -14.65 16.46 41.16
N PHE A 300 -15.89 16.82 40.87
CA PHE A 300 -16.39 18.15 41.16
C PHE A 300 -17.66 18.09 42.02
N ASN A 301 -17.79 19.08 42.90
CA ASN A 301 -18.89 19.20 43.83
C ASN A 301 -19.95 20.12 43.24
N ALA A 302 -21.21 19.77 43.43
CA ALA A 302 -22.32 20.46 42.79
C ALA A 302 -23.57 20.54 43.67
N LYS A 303 -24.40 21.52 43.36
CA LYS A 303 -25.79 21.63 43.82
C LYS A 303 -26.72 21.81 42.63
N ILE A 304 -27.75 20.98 42.60
CA ILE A 304 -28.88 21.13 41.68
C ILE A 304 -30.03 21.85 42.40
N LYS A 305 -30.61 22.86 41.75
CA LYS A 305 -31.79 23.56 42.25
C LYS A 305 -32.87 23.65 41.16
N TYR A 306 -34.04 23.11 41.49
CA TYR A 306 -35.31 23.40 40.84
C TYR A 306 -36.06 24.45 41.65
N LEU A 307 -36.65 25.43 40.99
CA LEU A 307 -37.55 26.41 41.60
C LEU A 307 -39.01 25.95 41.45
N ASP A 308 -39.92 26.65 42.12
CA ASP A 308 -41.36 26.49 41.91
C ASP A 308 -41.90 27.85 41.42
N PRO A 309 -42.38 27.96 40.18
CA PRO A 309 -42.51 26.89 39.18
C PRO A 309 -41.14 26.41 38.64
N PRO A 310 -41.05 25.14 38.18
CA PRO A 310 -39.77 24.54 37.76
C PRO A 310 -39.15 25.16 36.52
N THR A 311 -39.81 26.14 35.88
CA THR A 311 -39.32 26.89 34.72
C THR A 311 -38.53 28.15 35.09
N GLN A 312 -38.42 28.49 36.38
CA GLN A 312 -37.79 29.73 36.84
C GLN A 312 -36.27 29.59 37.08
N SER A 313 -35.49 30.61 36.70
CA SER A 313 -34.04 30.72 36.98
C SER A 313 -33.79 31.28 38.38
N ILE A 314 -32.65 30.92 38.99
CA ILE A 314 -32.14 31.65 40.16
C ILE A 314 -31.81 33.12 39.79
N PRO A 315 -31.71 34.05 40.77
CA PRO A 315 -31.49 35.47 40.49
C PRO A 315 -30.17 35.74 39.74
N ASP A 316 -30.19 36.69 38.80
CA ASP A 316 -29.00 37.20 38.13
C ASP A 316 -28.12 38.01 39.11
N GLY A 317 -26.79 37.96 38.91
CA GLY A 317 -25.81 38.73 39.67
C GLY A 317 -24.56 37.93 40.07
N THR A 318 -23.77 38.50 40.98
CA THR A 318 -22.51 37.91 41.46
C THR A 318 -22.75 36.86 42.54
N TYR A 319 -22.26 35.64 42.31
CA TYR A 319 -22.23 34.54 43.27
C TYR A 319 -20.82 34.37 43.84
N THR A 320 -20.71 34.09 45.15
CA THR A 320 -19.43 33.83 45.83
C THR A 320 -19.31 32.37 46.22
N ILE A 321 -18.21 31.71 45.85
CA ILE A 321 -17.89 30.32 46.18
C ILE A 321 -16.83 30.29 47.28
N GLU A 322 -17.06 29.48 48.32
CA GLU A 322 -16.21 29.40 49.51
C GLU A 322 -16.04 27.94 49.96
N ILE A 323 -14.83 27.58 50.39
CA ILE A 323 -14.51 26.28 50.98
C ILE A 323 -13.57 26.43 52.18
N GLU A 324 -13.85 25.69 53.24
CA GLU A 324 -13.03 25.56 54.43
C GLU A 324 -12.98 24.09 54.86
N ASP A 325 -11.81 23.64 55.30
CA ASP A 325 -11.63 22.30 55.83
C ASP A 325 -11.80 22.21 57.35
N ASN A 326 -11.75 21.00 57.90
CA ASN A 326 -11.90 20.72 59.32
C ASN A 326 -10.74 21.28 60.17
N ALA A 327 -9.59 21.58 59.57
CA ALA A 327 -8.45 22.21 60.21
C ALA A 327 -8.57 23.76 60.24
N GLY A 328 -9.63 24.33 59.64
CA GLY A 328 -9.86 25.76 59.55
C GLY A 328 -9.03 26.45 58.46
N ARG A 329 -8.42 25.70 57.53
CA ARG A 329 -7.77 26.22 56.33
C ARG A 329 -8.86 26.52 55.29
N ALA A 330 -8.88 27.75 54.78
CA ALA A 330 -9.86 28.19 53.80
C ALA A 330 -9.17 28.66 52.51
N ALA A 331 -9.82 28.40 51.36
CA ALA A 331 -9.41 28.98 50.09
C ALA A 331 -9.79 30.46 50.03
N THR A 332 -9.11 31.24 49.19
CA THR A 332 -9.58 32.60 48.85
C THR A 332 -10.95 32.52 48.18
N PRO A 333 -11.98 33.25 48.66
CA PRO A 333 -13.30 33.25 48.04
C PRO A 333 -13.24 33.63 46.57
N PHE A 334 -14.04 32.95 45.77
CA PHE A 334 -13.96 33.00 44.32
C PHE A 334 -15.35 33.37 43.75
N THR A 335 -15.45 34.44 42.94
CA THR A 335 -16.75 34.98 42.48
C THR A 335 -17.05 34.71 41.00
N ARG A 336 -18.33 34.50 40.67
CA ARG A 336 -18.83 34.34 39.29
C ARG A 336 -20.06 35.19 39.07
N GLU A 337 -20.08 35.90 37.95
CA GLU A 337 -21.31 36.51 37.44
C GLU A 337 -22.24 35.44 36.89
N TYR A 338 -23.55 35.65 37.02
CA TYR A 338 -24.59 34.81 36.43
C TYR A 338 -25.68 35.69 35.82
N ALA A 339 -26.07 35.36 34.60
CA ALA A 339 -27.20 35.98 33.90
C ALA A 339 -27.92 34.93 33.07
N TYR A 340 -29.22 34.78 33.28
CA TYR A 340 -30.02 33.80 32.54
C TYR A 340 -30.29 34.26 31.10
N ASN A 341 -29.80 33.48 30.14
CA ASN A 341 -30.00 33.66 28.70
C ASN A 341 -30.06 32.28 28.01
N PRO A 342 -31.22 31.62 27.95
CA PRO A 342 -31.32 30.22 27.58
C PRO A 342 -30.85 29.93 26.15
N VAL A 343 -30.17 28.80 25.98
CA VAL A 343 -29.70 28.31 24.68
C VAL A 343 -30.81 27.52 23.96
N PRO A 344 -31.05 27.76 22.66
CA PRO A 344 -32.01 26.99 21.87
C PRO A 344 -31.68 25.49 21.80
N ASP A 345 -32.69 24.69 21.43
CA ASP A 345 -32.54 23.24 21.40
C ASP A 345 -31.77 22.73 20.16
N PHE A 346 -31.28 21.49 20.26
CA PHE A 346 -30.66 20.79 19.14
C PHE A 346 -31.70 20.22 18.18
N SER A 347 -31.40 20.21 16.88
CA SER A 347 -32.16 19.40 15.92
C SER A 347 -31.83 17.92 16.12
N ALA A 348 -32.82 17.13 16.55
CA ALA A 348 -32.65 15.73 16.94
C ALA A 348 -32.04 14.86 15.82
N ASP A 349 -32.37 15.13 14.55
CA ASP A 349 -31.98 14.33 13.39
C ASP A 349 -30.60 14.69 12.83
N SER A 350 -30.02 15.81 13.25
CA SER A 350 -28.76 16.31 12.68
C SER A 350 -27.50 15.62 13.20
N ARG A 351 -27.64 14.78 14.24
CA ARG A 351 -26.53 14.14 14.91
C ARG A 351 -26.12 12.86 14.18
N VAL A 352 -24.82 12.67 13.99
CA VAL A 352 -24.21 11.48 13.38
C VAL A 352 -23.09 11.02 14.31
N PRO A 353 -22.94 9.71 14.58
CA PRO A 353 -23.72 8.59 14.06
C PRO A 353 -25.17 8.55 14.56
N ALA A 354 -26.00 7.69 13.95
CA ALA A 354 -27.33 7.38 14.45
C ALA A 354 -27.28 6.77 15.87
N ASP A 355 -28.44 6.67 16.50
CA ASP A 355 -28.56 5.90 17.76
C ASP A 355 -28.24 4.41 17.51
N ASN A 356 -27.73 3.72 18.52
CA ASN A 356 -27.28 2.32 18.44
C ASN A 356 -26.25 2.02 17.31
N ALA A 357 -25.25 2.90 17.13
CA ALA A 357 -24.26 2.73 16.08
C ALA A 357 -23.11 1.78 16.44
N TYR A 358 -22.56 1.07 15.47
CA TYR A 358 -21.44 0.13 15.64
C TYR A 358 -20.19 0.63 14.94
N PHE A 359 -19.05 0.57 15.64
CA PHE A 359 -17.76 1.00 15.12
C PHE A 359 -16.71 -0.10 15.24
N ASN A 360 -15.93 -0.28 14.18
CA ASN A 360 -14.72 -1.13 14.16
C ASN A 360 -13.43 -0.36 14.49
N THR A 361 -13.55 0.96 14.72
CA THR A 361 -12.45 1.85 15.09
C THR A 361 -12.58 2.32 16.54
N GLY A 362 -11.44 2.53 17.20
CA GLY A 362 -11.37 3.18 18.53
C GLY A 362 -11.43 4.71 18.47
N THR A 363 -11.40 5.31 17.28
CA THR A 363 -11.44 6.76 17.05
C THR A 363 -12.65 7.16 16.19
N PRO A 364 -13.89 6.85 16.58
CA PRO A 364 -15.08 7.23 15.83
C PRO A 364 -15.24 8.75 15.74
N SER A 365 -15.84 9.20 14.64
CA SER A 365 -16.18 10.60 14.39
C SER A 365 -17.66 10.87 14.64
N PHE A 366 -17.93 12.02 15.24
CA PHE A 366 -19.26 12.51 15.58
C PHE A 366 -19.48 13.87 14.93
N SER A 367 -20.70 14.16 14.48
CA SER A 367 -21.08 15.48 13.98
C SER A 367 -22.51 15.85 14.36
N TRP A 368 -22.81 17.14 14.35
CA TRP A 368 -24.12 17.70 14.68
C TRP A 368 -24.37 18.99 13.90
N ALA A 369 -25.61 19.45 13.81
CA ALA A 369 -25.90 20.79 13.31
C ALA A 369 -25.72 21.84 14.41
N ARG A 370 -25.45 23.08 14.00
CA ARG A 370 -25.50 24.24 14.89
C ARG A 370 -26.92 24.43 15.46
N VAL A 371 -27.01 24.93 16.70
CA VAL A 371 -28.30 25.33 17.27
C VAL A 371 -28.86 26.55 16.56
N THR A 372 -30.18 26.70 16.55
CA THR A 372 -30.84 27.85 15.93
C THR A 372 -30.32 29.16 16.52
N GLY A 373 -29.91 30.10 15.67
CA GLY A 373 -29.39 31.40 16.10
C GLY A 373 -27.89 31.43 16.39
N ASP A 374 -27.17 30.33 16.19
CA ASP A 374 -25.70 30.33 16.16
C ASP A 374 -25.18 30.83 14.80
N PRO A 375 -24.54 32.02 14.74
CA PRO A 375 -24.01 32.58 13.50
C PRO A 375 -22.71 31.91 13.03
N GLY A 376 -22.12 31.00 13.82
CA GLY A 376 -20.85 30.33 13.50
C GLY A 376 -19.61 31.21 13.72
N ASP A 377 -19.74 32.36 14.40
CA ASP A 377 -18.64 33.27 14.74
C ASP A 377 -17.89 32.88 16.03
N GLY A 378 -18.33 31.78 16.67
CA GLY A 378 -17.77 31.29 17.92
C GLY A 378 -18.41 31.87 19.19
N SER A 379 -19.50 32.61 19.08
CA SER A 379 -20.36 32.96 20.20
C SER A 379 -21.00 31.73 20.88
N TYR A 380 -21.15 30.63 20.14
CA TYR A 380 -21.52 29.32 20.68
C TYR A 380 -20.32 28.38 20.71
N ARG A 381 -20.27 27.53 21.73
CA ARG A 381 -19.21 26.54 21.94
C ARG A 381 -19.82 25.18 22.23
N TYR A 382 -19.41 24.18 21.48
CA TYR A 382 -19.88 22.80 21.59
C TYR A 382 -18.83 21.91 22.26
N SER A 383 -19.30 20.86 22.94
CA SER A 383 -18.46 19.80 23.49
C SER A 383 -19.19 18.46 23.37
N LEU A 384 -18.53 17.47 22.78
CA LEU A 384 -18.97 16.08 22.75
C LEU A 384 -18.72 15.45 24.12
N ARG A 385 -19.74 14.80 24.69
CA ARG A 385 -19.62 14.02 25.93
C ARG A 385 -19.86 12.56 25.66
N ILE A 386 -18.97 11.71 26.18
CA ILE A 386 -19.17 10.25 26.26
C ILE A 386 -19.28 9.84 27.71
N THR A 387 -20.30 9.06 28.01
CA THR A 387 -20.51 8.42 29.31
C THR A 387 -20.54 6.91 29.15
N ASP A 388 -20.45 6.23 30.28
CA ASP A 388 -20.78 4.81 30.34
C ASP A 388 -22.26 4.58 30.03
N TYR A 389 -22.61 3.32 29.83
CA TYR A 389 -23.94 2.94 29.38
C TYR A 389 -25.03 3.18 30.46
N ILE A 390 -24.70 3.03 31.75
CA ILE A 390 -25.70 2.98 32.83
C ILE A 390 -25.59 4.13 33.83
N THR A 391 -24.41 4.36 34.38
CA THR A 391 -24.24 5.16 35.61
C THR A 391 -24.08 6.67 35.34
N GLY A 392 -23.83 7.05 34.09
CA GLY A 392 -23.56 8.44 33.69
C GLY A 392 -22.13 8.90 34.01
N ILE A 393 -21.22 7.98 34.33
CA ILE A 393 -19.80 8.22 34.53
C ILE A 393 -19.20 8.71 33.23
N ARG A 394 -18.55 9.87 33.28
CA ARG A 394 -17.99 10.49 32.07
C ARG A 394 -16.67 9.83 31.70
N TRP A 395 -16.64 9.24 30.52
CA TRP A 395 -15.40 8.74 29.91
C TRP A 395 -14.63 9.86 29.24
N TYR A 396 -15.34 10.75 28.55
CA TYR A 396 -14.72 11.79 27.75
C TYR A 396 -15.60 13.03 27.68
N ASP A 397 -14.98 14.20 27.75
CA ASP A 397 -15.56 15.47 27.33
C ASP A 397 -14.56 16.12 26.35
N SER A 398 -14.98 16.42 25.12
CA SER A 398 -14.12 17.11 24.17
C SER A 398 -13.85 18.55 24.63
N PRO A 399 -12.74 19.16 24.19
CA PRO A 399 -12.56 20.60 24.33
C PRO A 399 -13.77 21.37 23.78
N TRP A 400 -14.04 22.52 24.39
CA TRP A 400 -15.08 23.43 23.94
C TRP A 400 -14.62 24.15 22.66
N SER A 401 -15.31 23.95 21.54
CA SER A 401 -14.97 24.53 20.21
C SER A 401 -16.19 25.13 19.50
N ALA A 402 -15.98 25.98 18.50
CA ALA A 402 -17.03 26.38 17.56
C ALA A 402 -17.41 25.26 16.57
N ASP A 403 -16.58 24.22 16.49
CA ASP A 403 -16.75 23.12 15.55
C ASP A 403 -17.97 22.28 15.89
N THR A 404 -18.63 21.77 14.85
CA THR A 404 -19.80 20.91 14.98
C THR A 404 -19.52 19.46 14.61
N SER A 405 -18.25 19.06 14.71
CA SER A 405 -17.81 17.69 14.58
C SER A 405 -16.60 17.43 15.47
N PHE A 406 -16.43 16.19 15.90
CA PHE A 406 -15.31 15.78 16.73
C PHE A 406 -14.98 14.31 16.50
N THR A 407 -13.70 14.01 16.36
CA THR A 407 -13.18 12.62 16.25
C THR A 407 -12.48 12.26 17.55
N LEU A 408 -12.81 11.10 18.13
CA LEU A 408 -12.19 10.70 19.40
C LEU A 408 -10.68 10.52 19.23
N PRO A 409 -9.88 10.97 20.20
CA PRO A 409 -8.45 10.88 20.10
C PRO A 409 -7.98 9.45 20.43
N LYS A 410 -6.89 9.01 19.79
CA LYS A 410 -6.38 7.63 19.87
C LYS A 410 -6.03 7.21 21.31
N ASP A 411 -5.54 8.16 22.11
CA ASP A 411 -5.13 7.97 23.50
C ASP A 411 -6.29 7.78 24.48
N LEU A 412 -7.54 8.10 24.09
CA LEU A 412 -8.71 7.83 24.92
C LEU A 412 -8.88 6.34 25.22
N ASN A 413 -8.55 5.49 24.24
CA ASN A 413 -8.53 4.02 24.36
C ASN A 413 -9.75 3.43 25.10
N LEU A 414 -10.96 3.75 24.62
CA LEU A 414 -12.19 3.17 25.16
C LEU A 414 -12.14 1.63 25.08
N PRO A 415 -12.51 0.90 26.15
CA PRO A 415 -12.63 -0.55 26.10
C PRO A 415 -13.44 -1.06 24.90
N ARG A 416 -12.85 -1.98 24.15
CA ARG A 416 -13.51 -2.64 23.03
C ARG A 416 -14.44 -3.74 23.51
N GLY A 417 -15.44 -4.07 22.69
CA GLY A 417 -16.54 -4.96 23.07
C GLY A 417 -17.52 -4.32 24.05
N SER A 418 -17.45 -3.01 24.26
CA SER A 418 -18.29 -2.27 25.20
C SER A 418 -19.16 -1.25 24.48
N SER A 419 -20.29 -0.92 25.10
CA SER A 419 -21.21 0.13 24.64
C SER A 419 -21.15 1.36 25.55
N TYR A 420 -21.43 2.50 24.95
CA TYR A 420 -21.31 3.83 25.56
C TYR A 420 -22.51 4.69 25.18
N LYS A 421 -22.70 5.76 25.93
CA LYS A 421 -23.65 6.82 25.59
C LYS A 421 -22.90 8.09 25.22
N TRP A 422 -23.44 8.84 24.27
CA TRP A 422 -22.88 10.11 23.86
C TRP A 422 -23.97 11.18 23.70
N ARG A 423 -23.57 12.43 23.87
CA ARG A 423 -24.42 13.60 23.60
C ARG A 423 -23.57 14.82 23.25
N VAL A 424 -24.22 15.85 22.73
CA VAL A 424 -23.59 17.14 22.47
C VAL A 424 -24.04 18.12 23.53
N ASN A 425 -23.10 18.88 24.05
CA ASN A 425 -23.34 19.99 24.96
C ASN A 425 -23.01 21.30 24.24
N VAL A 426 -23.72 22.38 24.56
CA VAL A 426 -23.47 23.71 24.00
C VAL A 426 -23.57 24.77 25.09
N PHE A 427 -22.66 25.74 25.04
CA PHE A 427 -22.81 27.02 25.71
C PHE A 427 -23.20 28.09 24.69
N GLY A 428 -24.17 28.93 25.06
CA GLY A 428 -24.58 30.07 24.25
C GLY A 428 -23.79 31.34 24.54
N PRO A 429 -24.03 32.42 23.78
CA PRO A 429 -23.39 33.70 23.98
C PRO A 429 -23.67 34.19 25.40
N GLY A 430 -22.59 34.53 26.11
CA GLY A 430 -22.68 35.30 27.35
C GLY A 430 -23.43 36.62 27.11
N PRO A 431 -23.89 37.29 28.17
CA PRO A 431 -24.58 38.58 28.04
C PRO A 431 -23.75 39.57 27.21
N THR A 432 -24.41 40.37 26.37
CA THR A 432 -23.76 41.35 25.48
C THR A 432 -22.83 42.26 26.29
N GLY A 433 -21.53 42.24 25.97
CA GLY A 433 -20.49 43.02 26.67
C GLY A 433 -19.67 42.25 27.71
N SER A 434 -19.96 40.97 27.95
CA SER A 434 -19.15 40.09 28.80
C SER A 434 -17.89 39.60 28.09
N SER A 435 -16.78 39.51 28.83
CA SER A 435 -15.47 39.10 28.31
C SER A 435 -15.38 37.60 28.13
N GLY A 436 -16.06 36.99 27.13
CA GLY A 436 -15.77 35.65 26.58
C GLY A 436 -15.62 34.46 27.56
N THR A 437 -15.96 34.60 28.84
CA THR A 437 -15.65 33.68 29.94
C THR A 437 -16.86 33.38 30.85
N ASP A 438 -17.98 34.08 30.65
CA ASP A 438 -19.22 33.92 31.41
C ASP A 438 -20.17 32.89 30.75
N TRP A 439 -19.68 31.65 30.62
CA TRP A 439 -20.40 30.53 30.00
C TRP A 439 -21.40 29.90 30.98
N ASN A 440 -22.50 30.61 31.23
CA ASN A 440 -23.47 30.25 32.28
C ASN A 440 -24.81 29.70 31.75
N ASN A 441 -24.97 29.61 30.43
CA ASN A 441 -26.19 29.13 29.80
C ASN A 441 -25.88 27.92 28.95
N TYR A 442 -26.37 26.76 29.38
CA TYR A 442 -25.96 25.45 28.93
C TYR A 442 -27.16 24.67 28.39
N ARG A 443 -27.03 24.04 27.23
CA ARG A 443 -28.00 23.06 26.71
C ARG A 443 -27.27 21.78 26.37
N ASN A 444 -27.94 20.65 26.52
CA ASN A 444 -27.45 19.36 26.03
C ASN A 444 -28.54 18.68 25.20
N SER A 445 -28.10 17.87 24.24
CA SER A 445 -28.98 16.97 23.52
C SER A 445 -29.33 15.74 24.36
N ASP A 446 -30.35 15.01 23.95
CA ASP A 446 -30.57 13.62 24.40
C ASP A 446 -29.33 12.75 24.23
N TYR A 447 -29.25 11.67 25.00
CA TYR A 447 -28.23 10.65 24.78
C TYR A 447 -28.54 9.80 23.54
N ARG A 448 -27.48 9.38 22.85
CA ARG A 448 -27.48 8.30 21.87
C ARG A 448 -26.46 7.24 22.28
N THR A 449 -26.60 6.02 21.80
CA THR A 449 -25.71 4.91 22.10
C THR A 449 -24.80 4.58 20.92
N PHE A 450 -23.64 4.02 21.24
CA PHE A 450 -22.77 3.39 20.26
C PHE A 450 -21.96 2.26 20.92
N THR A 451 -21.48 1.33 20.08
CA THR A 451 -20.69 0.18 20.48
C THR A 451 -19.37 0.18 19.72
N ILE A 452 -18.26 0.02 20.44
CA ILE A 452 -16.96 -0.24 19.82
C ILE A 452 -16.79 -1.75 19.81
N ASN A 453 -16.82 -2.34 18.61
CA ASN A 453 -16.71 -3.77 18.44
C ASN A 453 -15.39 -4.30 18.99
N GLU A 454 -15.46 -5.46 19.64
CA GLU A 454 -14.27 -6.29 19.78
C GLU A 454 -13.81 -6.65 18.37
N HIS A 455 -12.55 -6.37 18.10
CA HIS A 455 -11.96 -6.68 16.81
C HIS A 455 -10.89 -7.73 17.10
N ILE A 456 -11.37 -8.95 17.36
CA ILE A 456 -10.52 -10.13 17.49
C ILE A 456 -10.60 -10.87 16.17
N PHE A 457 -9.45 -11.04 15.53
CA PHE A 457 -9.31 -11.85 14.35
C PHE A 457 -8.80 -13.22 14.77
N TYR A 458 -9.34 -14.26 14.17
CA TYR A 458 -8.98 -15.64 14.47
C TYR A 458 -8.24 -16.19 13.28
N VAL A 459 -7.15 -16.90 13.55
CA VAL A 459 -6.33 -17.53 12.52
C VAL A 459 -6.23 -19.01 12.83
N ASN A 460 -6.75 -19.85 11.94
CA ASN A 460 -6.60 -21.30 11.99
C ASN A 460 -6.36 -21.82 10.58
N LYS A 461 -5.14 -22.32 10.33
CA LYS A 461 -4.76 -22.85 9.02
C LYS A 461 -5.44 -24.17 8.66
N ASP A 462 -5.96 -24.89 9.66
CA ASP A 462 -6.55 -26.22 9.51
C ASP A 462 -8.09 -26.21 9.62
N ASP A 463 -8.70 -25.04 9.93
CA ASP A 463 -10.15 -24.86 10.06
C ASP A 463 -10.58 -23.45 9.60
N GLU A 464 -11.17 -23.38 8.41
CA GLU A 464 -11.66 -22.13 7.79
C GLU A 464 -12.79 -21.45 8.57
N THR A 465 -13.37 -22.12 9.57
CA THR A 465 -14.38 -21.54 10.46
C THR A 465 -13.80 -21.07 11.78
N CYS A 466 -12.52 -21.35 12.06
CA CYS A 466 -11.85 -21.04 13.33
C CYS A 466 -12.68 -21.49 14.55
N GLY A 467 -13.25 -22.69 14.52
CA GLY A 467 -14.14 -23.20 15.56
C GLY A 467 -15.45 -22.40 15.69
N GLY A 468 -15.92 -21.79 14.59
CA GLY A 468 -17.08 -20.89 14.55
C GLY A 468 -16.80 -19.43 14.95
N ASN A 469 -15.54 -19.04 15.14
CA ASN A 469 -15.16 -17.66 15.45
C ASN A 469 -14.98 -16.84 14.16
N SER A 470 -15.41 -15.58 14.16
CA SER A 470 -15.34 -14.69 13.00
C SER A 470 -14.92 -13.27 13.41
N PRO A 471 -14.08 -12.55 12.63
CA PRO A 471 -13.50 -12.96 11.34
C PRO A 471 -12.45 -14.08 11.47
N CYS A 472 -12.54 -15.10 10.61
CA CYS A 472 -11.59 -16.21 10.54
C CYS A 472 -10.72 -16.08 9.29
N PHE A 473 -9.43 -16.32 9.47
CA PHE A 473 -8.44 -16.31 8.41
C PHE A 473 -7.66 -17.62 8.42
N SER A 474 -7.32 -18.10 7.24
CA SER A 474 -6.47 -19.28 7.08
C SER A 474 -4.99 -18.96 7.31
N SER A 475 -4.61 -17.68 7.22
CA SER A 475 -3.24 -17.20 7.39
C SER A 475 -3.14 -15.99 8.32
N ILE A 476 -1.99 -15.86 8.97
CA ILE A 476 -1.68 -14.74 9.85
C ILE A 476 -1.54 -13.46 9.02
N GLN A 477 -0.93 -13.52 7.83
CA GLN A 477 -0.72 -12.37 6.96
C GLN A 477 -2.03 -11.76 6.46
N GLU A 478 -3.02 -12.60 6.14
CA GLU A 478 -4.35 -12.14 5.73
C GLU A 478 -5.04 -11.41 6.89
N ALA A 479 -5.03 -12.00 8.09
CA ALA A 479 -5.53 -11.34 9.29
C ALA A 479 -4.81 -10.01 9.56
N VAL A 480 -3.48 -9.98 9.42
CA VAL A 480 -2.67 -8.77 9.56
C VAL A 480 -3.06 -7.71 8.52
N ARG A 481 -3.33 -8.09 7.27
CA ARG A 481 -3.72 -7.16 6.21
C ARG A 481 -5.06 -6.50 6.53
N GLU A 482 -6.06 -7.32 6.88
CA GLU A 482 -7.42 -6.88 7.18
C GLU A 482 -7.53 -6.13 8.52
N ALA A 483 -6.61 -6.37 9.44
CA ALA A 483 -6.69 -5.82 10.78
C ALA A 483 -6.52 -4.29 10.77
N GLY A 484 -7.46 -3.56 11.38
CA GLY A 484 -7.29 -2.16 11.74
C GLY A 484 -6.46 -1.97 13.03
N SER A 485 -6.10 -0.74 13.37
CA SER A 485 -5.38 -0.46 14.61
C SER A 485 -6.22 -0.86 15.85
N GLY A 486 -5.58 -1.50 16.82
CA GLY A 486 -6.14 -2.04 18.07
C GLY A 486 -6.73 -3.44 17.96
N VAL A 487 -6.57 -4.14 16.81
CA VAL A 487 -7.04 -5.53 16.63
C VAL A 487 -6.14 -6.50 17.39
N THR A 488 -6.76 -7.47 18.04
CA THR A 488 -6.07 -8.66 18.56
C THR A 488 -6.24 -9.81 17.57
N ILE A 489 -5.15 -10.38 17.08
CA ILE A 489 -5.15 -11.53 16.20
C ILE A 489 -4.78 -12.75 17.05
N LYS A 490 -5.71 -13.68 17.24
CA LYS A 490 -5.50 -14.95 17.93
C LYS A 490 -5.15 -16.02 16.91
N VAL A 491 -3.99 -16.66 17.09
CA VAL A 491 -3.47 -17.67 16.17
C VAL A 491 -3.38 -19.01 16.88
N VAL A 492 -3.93 -20.05 16.26
CA VAL A 492 -3.81 -21.43 16.74
C VAL A 492 -2.33 -21.84 16.76
N GLU A 493 -1.97 -22.73 17.67
CA GLU A 493 -0.64 -23.33 17.74
C GLU A 493 -0.29 -24.08 16.45
N GLY A 494 1.00 -24.22 16.18
CA GLY A 494 1.47 -25.00 15.03
C GLY A 494 2.37 -24.21 14.08
N ASN A 495 2.68 -24.83 12.95
CA ASN A 495 3.57 -24.25 11.95
C ASN A 495 2.77 -23.51 10.89
N TYR A 496 2.94 -22.19 10.84
CA TYR A 496 2.42 -21.32 9.81
C TYR A 496 3.57 -20.99 8.88
N HIS A 497 3.44 -21.44 7.64
CA HIS A 497 4.51 -21.35 6.66
C HIS A 497 4.48 -19.96 6.00
N GLU A 498 4.69 -18.92 6.80
CA GLU A 498 4.43 -17.53 6.41
C GLU A 498 5.62 -16.60 6.66
N PHE A 499 5.77 -15.60 5.79
CA PHE A 499 6.68 -14.46 5.92
C PHE A 499 5.83 -13.22 6.21
N LEU A 500 5.74 -12.84 7.48
CA LEU A 500 4.84 -11.76 7.87
C LEU A 500 5.43 -10.40 7.49
N LEU A 501 4.70 -9.63 6.70
CA LEU A 501 4.94 -8.24 6.37
C LEU A 501 3.93 -7.35 7.08
N PHE A 502 4.44 -6.45 7.89
CA PHE A 502 3.67 -5.43 8.60
C PHE A 502 4.10 -4.04 8.13
N ASN A 503 3.33 -3.44 7.23
CA ASN A 503 3.66 -2.19 6.54
C ASN A 503 2.63 -1.07 6.72
N GLY A 504 1.66 -1.24 7.63
CA GLY A 504 0.66 -0.22 7.93
C GLY A 504 0.95 0.52 9.24
N LEU A 505 0.65 1.82 9.29
CA LEU A 505 0.66 2.63 10.52
C LEU A 505 -0.50 2.25 11.46
N LYS A 506 -0.46 1.04 12.00
CA LYS A 506 -1.45 0.47 12.91
C LYS A 506 -0.79 -0.20 14.10
N ASP A 507 -1.52 -0.33 15.20
CA ASP A 507 -1.07 -1.05 16.40
C ASP A 507 -1.82 -2.37 16.50
N LEU A 508 -1.15 -3.52 16.44
CA LEU A 508 -1.78 -4.84 16.53
C LEU A 508 -1.25 -5.62 17.73
N ILE A 509 -2.07 -6.56 18.23
CA ILE A 509 -1.67 -7.57 19.21
C ILE A 509 -1.79 -8.94 18.54
N LEU A 510 -0.71 -9.72 18.52
CA LEU A 510 -0.67 -11.07 17.97
C LEU A 510 -0.51 -12.07 19.13
N GLU A 511 -1.61 -12.74 19.49
CA GLU A 511 -1.63 -13.75 20.54
C GLU A 511 -1.57 -15.14 19.89
N CYS A 512 -0.41 -15.78 19.97
CA CYS A 512 -0.18 -17.08 19.35
C CYS A 512 -0.34 -18.24 20.33
N GLY A 513 -0.32 -19.47 19.79
CA GLY A 513 -0.25 -20.68 20.58
C GLY A 513 -1.57 -21.19 21.13
N TRP A 514 -2.70 -20.73 20.58
CA TRP A 514 -4.04 -21.15 21.02
C TRP A 514 -4.36 -22.58 20.61
N ASP A 515 -5.12 -23.31 21.42
CA ASP A 515 -5.78 -24.53 20.96
C ASP A 515 -6.80 -24.23 19.83
N PRO A 516 -7.25 -25.21 19.04
CA PRO A 516 -8.23 -25.00 17.97
C PRO A 516 -9.57 -24.40 18.43
N ALA A 517 -9.87 -24.43 19.73
CA ALA A 517 -11.08 -23.84 20.31
C ALA A 517 -10.88 -22.38 20.80
N TYR A 518 -9.64 -21.85 20.74
CA TYR A 518 -9.23 -20.56 21.30
C TYR A 518 -9.54 -20.40 22.79
N THR A 519 -9.47 -21.50 23.55
CA THR A 519 -9.76 -21.55 24.99
C THR A 519 -8.52 -21.51 25.85
N THR A 520 -7.42 -22.14 25.42
CA THR A 520 -6.16 -22.19 26.17
C THR A 520 -4.96 -21.96 25.25
N LYS A 521 -3.85 -21.40 25.78
CA LYS A 521 -2.57 -21.30 25.07
C LYS A 521 -1.67 -22.46 25.48
N SER A 522 -1.70 -23.55 24.74
CA SER A 522 -1.00 -24.81 25.07
C SER A 522 0.40 -24.92 24.48
N SER A 523 0.73 -24.13 23.45
CA SER A 523 2.03 -24.19 22.77
C SER A 523 2.39 -22.86 22.11
N SER A 524 3.29 -22.89 21.12
CA SER A 524 3.71 -21.74 20.31
C SER A 524 3.24 -21.87 18.86
N THR A 525 3.00 -20.73 18.20
CA THR A 525 2.86 -20.64 16.74
C THR A 525 4.23 -20.36 16.13
N LYS A 526 4.59 -21.03 15.03
CA LYS A 526 5.88 -20.87 14.34
C LYS A 526 5.68 -20.24 12.96
N ILE A 527 6.50 -19.24 12.61
CA ILE A 527 6.54 -18.59 11.29
C ILE A 527 7.97 -18.58 10.72
N TYR A 528 8.14 -18.19 9.46
CA TYR A 528 9.44 -18.14 8.81
C TYR A 528 10.18 -16.82 8.98
N SER A 529 9.48 -15.70 8.83
CA SER A 529 10.06 -14.37 9.07
C SER A 529 9.00 -13.36 9.47
N MET A 530 9.45 -12.24 9.99
CA MET A 530 8.62 -11.07 10.25
C MET A 530 9.39 -9.80 9.88
N THR A 531 8.74 -8.90 9.14
CA THR A 531 9.26 -7.59 8.77
C THR A 531 8.25 -6.52 9.16
N ILE A 532 8.68 -5.56 9.98
CA ILE A 532 7.87 -4.43 10.43
C ILE A 532 8.44 -3.17 9.76
N LYS A 533 7.74 -2.63 8.76
CA LYS A 533 8.12 -1.38 8.07
C LYS A 533 7.53 -0.14 8.77
N SER A 534 6.31 -0.23 9.31
CA SER A 534 5.64 0.88 10.02
C SER A 534 4.62 0.36 11.04
N GLY A 535 4.25 1.16 12.05
CA GLY A 535 3.28 0.79 13.10
C GLY A 535 3.89 0.07 14.32
N THR A 536 3.04 -0.51 15.18
CA THR A 536 3.43 -1.25 16.38
C THR A 536 2.81 -2.66 16.39
N LEU A 537 3.60 -3.68 16.74
CA LEU A 537 3.11 -5.05 16.90
C LEU A 537 3.53 -5.59 18.27
N SER A 538 2.55 -5.93 19.12
CA SER A 538 2.77 -6.69 20.36
C SER A 538 2.59 -8.18 20.07
N VAL A 539 3.52 -9.03 20.51
CA VAL A 539 3.52 -10.46 20.16
C VAL A 539 3.68 -11.33 21.41
N GLU A 540 2.90 -12.41 21.49
CA GLU A 540 2.98 -13.41 22.55
C GLU A 540 2.99 -14.82 21.95
N ASN A 541 3.86 -15.72 22.43
CA ASN A 541 3.99 -17.15 22.02
C ASN A 541 4.26 -17.42 20.53
N LEU A 542 4.89 -16.47 19.83
CA LEU A 542 5.36 -16.65 18.45
C LEU A 542 6.84 -17.08 18.41
N VAL A 543 7.17 -18.02 17.53
CA VAL A 543 8.54 -18.49 17.27
C VAL A 543 8.86 -18.25 15.79
N ILE A 544 10.02 -17.65 15.49
CA ILE A 544 10.52 -17.50 14.12
C ILE A 544 11.53 -18.61 13.87
N ARG A 545 11.37 -19.39 12.78
CA ARG A 545 12.25 -20.51 12.40
C ARG A 545 12.63 -20.44 10.93
N THR A 546 13.74 -21.04 10.55
CA THR A 546 14.07 -21.21 9.14
C THR A 546 13.11 -22.23 8.47
N PRO A 547 12.69 -22.00 7.21
CA PRO A 547 11.97 -23.01 6.44
C PRO A 547 12.75 -24.31 6.30
N HIS A 548 12.04 -25.45 6.27
CA HIS A 548 12.63 -26.66 5.72
C HIS A 548 12.85 -26.41 4.22
N PRO A 549 13.99 -26.82 3.62
CA PRO A 549 14.28 -26.51 2.23
C PRO A 549 13.24 -27.06 1.25
N ASP A 550 12.66 -28.24 1.52
CA ASP A 550 11.55 -28.78 0.71
C ASP A 550 10.25 -27.96 0.85
N ASP A 551 9.92 -27.47 2.06
CA ASP A 551 8.74 -26.62 2.28
C ASP A 551 8.91 -25.29 1.54
N ALA A 552 10.12 -24.73 1.56
CA ALA A 552 10.45 -23.49 0.87
C ALA A 552 10.38 -23.66 -0.65
N LEU A 553 10.88 -24.78 -1.17
CA LEU A 553 10.78 -25.11 -2.58
C LEU A 553 9.32 -25.21 -3.04
N ALA A 554 8.50 -25.99 -2.32
CA ALA A 554 7.09 -26.19 -2.67
C ALA A 554 6.30 -24.88 -2.63
N GLN A 555 6.50 -24.06 -1.59
CA GLN A 555 5.87 -22.74 -1.53
C GLN A 555 6.41 -21.76 -2.55
N GLY A 556 7.69 -21.88 -2.93
CA GLY A 556 8.30 -21.09 -3.98
C GLY A 556 7.59 -21.33 -5.30
N LEU A 557 7.33 -22.59 -5.65
CA LEU A 557 6.59 -22.97 -6.86
C LEU A 557 5.15 -22.44 -6.84
N VAL A 558 4.45 -22.51 -5.70
CA VAL A 558 3.09 -21.95 -5.56
C VAL A 558 3.11 -20.41 -5.64
N ALA A 559 4.08 -19.76 -4.99
CA ALA A 559 4.23 -18.31 -5.07
C ALA A 559 4.52 -17.89 -6.51
N LEU A 560 5.37 -18.65 -7.22
CA LEU A 560 5.68 -18.43 -8.62
C LEU A 560 4.43 -18.57 -9.49
N SER A 561 3.66 -19.66 -9.35
CA SER A 561 2.43 -19.89 -10.13
C SER A 561 1.36 -18.80 -9.88
N ASN A 562 1.37 -18.20 -8.69
CA ASN A 562 0.46 -17.12 -8.32
C ASN A 562 0.97 -15.72 -8.73
N GLY A 563 2.12 -15.62 -9.42
CA GLY A 563 2.72 -14.34 -9.82
C GLY A 563 3.38 -13.55 -8.66
N GLU A 564 3.59 -14.16 -7.50
CA GLU A 564 4.21 -13.53 -6.32
C GLU A 564 5.75 -13.57 -6.42
N ILE A 565 6.34 -12.98 -7.48
CA ILE A 565 7.76 -13.13 -7.84
C ILE A 565 8.74 -12.80 -6.72
N LEU A 566 8.55 -11.70 -5.99
CA LEU A 566 9.44 -11.29 -4.89
C LEU A 566 9.43 -12.30 -3.72
N LYS A 567 8.29 -12.95 -3.48
CA LYS A 567 8.14 -13.99 -2.46
C LYS A 567 8.76 -15.29 -2.95
N ALA A 568 8.51 -15.66 -4.21
CA ALA A 568 9.10 -16.82 -4.86
C ALA A 568 10.64 -16.76 -4.82
N LYS A 569 11.25 -15.62 -5.16
CA LYS A 569 12.71 -15.40 -5.07
C LYS A 569 13.27 -15.75 -3.69
N LYS A 570 12.67 -15.21 -2.62
CA LYS A 570 13.14 -15.46 -1.23
C LYS A 570 13.00 -16.92 -0.81
N LEU A 571 11.95 -17.58 -1.27
CA LEU A 571 11.70 -19.00 -1.01
C LEU A 571 12.71 -19.89 -1.71
N PHE A 572 12.95 -19.67 -3.01
CA PHE A 572 13.95 -20.41 -3.77
C PHE A 572 15.38 -20.12 -3.29
N GLU A 573 15.69 -18.87 -2.90
CA GLU A 573 16.94 -18.51 -2.26
C GLU A 573 17.17 -19.34 -0.98
N SER A 574 16.18 -19.34 -0.09
CA SER A 574 16.25 -20.08 1.17
C SER A 574 16.42 -21.58 0.94
N ALA A 575 15.72 -22.14 -0.06
CA ALA A 575 15.85 -23.55 -0.41
C ALA A 575 17.24 -23.85 -0.99
N SER A 576 17.69 -23.09 -1.98
CA SER A 576 18.98 -23.24 -2.65
C SER A 576 20.15 -23.14 -1.67
N LEU A 577 20.17 -22.13 -0.79
CA LEU A 577 21.19 -21.96 0.24
C LEU A 577 21.22 -23.12 1.24
N ALA A 578 20.05 -23.64 1.63
CA ALA A 578 19.94 -24.75 2.57
C ALA A 578 20.36 -26.09 1.97
N TYR A 579 20.11 -26.31 0.67
CA TYR A 579 20.65 -27.47 -0.06
C TYR A 579 22.17 -27.37 -0.29
N GLY A 580 22.72 -26.15 -0.34
CA GLY A 580 24.15 -25.92 -0.49
C GLY A 580 24.69 -26.50 -1.80
N SER A 581 25.72 -27.34 -1.73
CA SER A 581 26.35 -27.98 -2.91
C SER A 581 25.83 -29.39 -3.22
N GLN A 582 24.73 -29.82 -2.60
CA GLN A 582 24.16 -31.15 -2.83
C GLN A 582 23.57 -31.26 -4.25
N VAL A 583 23.75 -32.39 -4.92
CA VAL A 583 23.29 -32.59 -6.31
C VAL A 583 22.16 -33.64 -6.32
N PHE A 584 20.92 -33.15 -6.39
CA PHE A 584 19.71 -33.96 -6.49
C PHE A 584 18.55 -33.08 -6.95
N HIS A 585 17.50 -33.70 -7.48
CA HIS A 585 16.39 -33.03 -8.16
C HIS A 585 15.86 -31.77 -7.45
N ASN A 586 15.42 -31.82 -6.18
CA ASN A 586 14.90 -30.63 -5.49
C ASN A 586 15.94 -29.49 -5.32
N ALA A 587 17.23 -29.82 -5.17
CA ALA A 587 18.27 -28.81 -5.11
C ALA A 587 18.46 -28.12 -6.46
N ASP A 588 18.33 -28.86 -7.56
CA ASP A 588 18.42 -28.34 -8.92
C ASP A 588 17.19 -27.50 -9.28
N VAL A 589 15.98 -27.93 -8.91
CA VAL A 589 14.74 -27.15 -9.04
C VAL A 589 14.85 -25.82 -8.29
N ALA A 590 15.33 -25.84 -7.04
CA ALA A 590 15.51 -24.62 -6.26
C ALA A 590 16.49 -23.64 -6.91
N ARG A 591 17.59 -24.13 -7.50
CA ARG A 591 18.60 -23.31 -8.18
C ARG A 591 18.09 -22.72 -9.48
N PHE A 592 17.43 -23.53 -10.30
CA PHE A 592 16.84 -23.09 -11.56
C PHE A 592 15.84 -21.95 -11.32
N PHE A 593 14.84 -22.17 -10.46
CA PHE A 593 13.85 -21.12 -10.19
C PHE A 593 14.39 -19.95 -9.38
N TYR A 594 15.40 -20.16 -8.53
CA TYR A 594 16.10 -19.03 -7.90
C TYR A 594 16.76 -18.16 -8.96
N ALA A 595 17.44 -18.75 -9.96
CA ALA A 595 18.06 -18.00 -11.04
C ALA A 595 17.05 -17.15 -11.83
N LEU A 596 15.92 -17.75 -12.24
CA LEU A 596 14.87 -17.06 -12.99
C LEU A 596 14.23 -15.93 -12.17
N THR A 597 13.81 -16.24 -10.94
CA THR A 597 13.16 -15.24 -10.07
C THR A 597 14.12 -14.15 -9.61
N ARG A 598 15.43 -14.41 -9.60
CA ARG A 598 16.46 -13.41 -9.31
C ARG A 598 16.49 -12.31 -10.36
N ALA A 599 16.48 -12.70 -11.63
CA ALA A 599 16.40 -11.77 -12.76
C ALA A 599 15.02 -11.07 -12.81
N ALA A 600 13.93 -11.84 -12.69
CA ALA A 600 12.58 -11.29 -12.74
C ALA A 600 12.31 -10.28 -11.61
N ALA A 601 12.81 -10.51 -10.39
CA ALA A 601 12.58 -9.60 -9.27
C ALA A 601 13.09 -8.17 -9.48
N LEU A 602 14.08 -7.96 -10.36
CA LEU A 602 14.56 -6.62 -10.72
C LEU A 602 13.45 -5.76 -11.37
N TRP A 603 12.51 -6.41 -12.05
CA TRP A 603 11.35 -5.76 -12.66
C TRP A 603 10.20 -5.56 -11.67
N PHE A 604 10.02 -6.46 -10.71
CA PHE A 604 8.84 -6.46 -9.82
C PHE A 604 8.98 -5.56 -8.59
N ASP A 605 10.17 -5.02 -8.33
CA ASP A 605 10.41 -4.09 -7.22
C ASP A 605 10.19 -2.63 -7.64
N MET A 606 8.96 -2.31 -8.06
CA MET A 606 8.58 -0.97 -8.57
C MET A 606 7.87 -0.09 -7.54
N TYR A 607 7.63 -0.60 -6.32
CA TYR A 607 6.86 0.10 -5.31
C TYR A 607 7.58 1.38 -4.85
N SER A 608 6.87 2.51 -4.94
CA SER A 608 7.34 3.78 -4.40
C SER A 608 7.48 3.69 -2.89
N ASP A 609 8.62 4.12 -2.35
CA ASP A 609 8.78 4.36 -0.91
C ASP A 609 8.56 5.84 -0.54
N GLY A 610 8.28 6.67 -1.55
CA GLY A 610 8.02 8.11 -1.42
C GLY A 610 9.26 8.94 -1.12
N ASN A 611 10.46 8.36 -1.21
CA ASN A 611 11.72 9.02 -0.90
C ASN A 611 12.68 9.00 -2.11
N PRO A 612 12.72 10.07 -2.92
CA PRO A 612 13.59 10.12 -4.10
C PRO A 612 15.10 10.14 -3.77
N ASP A 613 15.49 10.32 -2.51
CA ASP A 613 16.88 10.56 -2.09
C ASP A 613 17.51 9.39 -1.29
N ASN A 614 16.91 8.20 -1.29
CA ASN A 614 17.45 7.01 -0.58
C ASN A 614 18.55 6.25 -1.37
N GLY A 615 18.86 6.70 -2.60
CA GLY A 615 19.78 6.08 -3.55
C GLY A 615 19.06 5.14 -4.54
N LEU A 616 19.49 5.12 -5.80
CA LEU A 616 18.89 4.27 -6.85
C LEU A 616 19.23 2.79 -6.62
N ASN A 617 18.53 2.14 -5.70
CA ASN A 617 18.80 0.75 -5.31
C ASN A 617 17.78 -0.23 -5.90
N THR A 618 16.62 0.28 -6.31
CA THR A 618 15.51 -0.48 -6.89
C THR A 618 14.95 0.24 -8.13
N LEU A 619 14.17 -0.48 -8.94
CA LEU A 619 13.44 0.14 -10.04
C LEU A 619 12.41 1.16 -9.51
N GLY A 620 11.81 0.90 -8.35
CA GLY A 620 10.94 1.84 -7.64
C GLY A 620 11.58 3.19 -7.36
N ASP A 621 12.85 3.20 -6.90
CA ASP A 621 13.61 4.43 -6.64
C ASP A 621 13.87 5.22 -7.94
N ILE A 622 14.18 4.52 -9.04
CA ILE A 622 14.35 5.14 -10.37
C ILE A 622 13.03 5.79 -10.84
N LEU A 623 11.92 5.09 -10.68
CA LEU A 623 10.60 5.61 -11.03
C LEU A 623 10.20 6.79 -10.14
N ASP A 624 10.58 6.78 -8.84
CA ASP A 624 10.39 7.91 -7.92
C ASP A 624 11.21 9.12 -8.36
N ALA A 625 12.47 8.90 -8.72
CA ALA A 625 13.38 9.94 -9.21
C ALA A 625 12.86 10.61 -10.49
N PHE A 626 12.31 9.83 -11.43
CA PHE A 626 11.64 10.33 -12.64
C PHE A 626 10.24 10.93 -12.40
N GLY A 627 9.69 10.85 -11.19
CA GLY A 627 8.40 11.46 -10.84
C GLY A 627 7.16 10.66 -11.27
N PHE A 628 7.26 9.34 -11.43
CA PHE A 628 6.10 8.50 -11.77
C PHE A 628 5.08 8.45 -10.61
N SER A 629 3.80 8.59 -10.93
CA SER A 629 2.69 8.42 -9.97
C SER A 629 2.59 6.98 -9.45
N SER A 630 1.91 6.77 -8.33
CA SER A 630 1.66 5.43 -7.79
C SER A 630 0.77 4.56 -8.68
N SER A 631 -0.05 5.18 -9.55
CA SER A 631 -0.91 4.50 -10.53
C SER A 631 -0.12 3.96 -11.74
N GLY A 632 1.04 4.54 -12.06
CA GLY A 632 1.90 4.09 -13.16
C GLY A 632 2.88 2.96 -12.80
N ARG A 633 2.70 2.30 -11.64
CA ARG A 633 3.66 1.35 -11.05
C ARG A 633 3.09 -0.06 -10.91
N ASP A 634 2.38 -0.53 -11.92
CA ASP A 634 1.96 -1.92 -12.02
C ASP A 634 2.96 -2.69 -12.90
N PRO A 635 3.67 -3.72 -12.38
CA PRO A 635 4.64 -4.49 -13.17
C PRO A 635 4.00 -5.20 -14.37
N TRP A 636 2.68 -5.41 -14.31
CA TRP A 636 1.89 -6.11 -15.32
C TRP A 636 1.19 -5.16 -16.32
N ASP A 637 1.10 -3.86 -16.02
CA ASP A 637 0.49 -2.82 -16.88
C ASP A 637 1.43 -1.60 -17.06
N PHE A 638 2.74 -1.86 -17.05
CA PHE A 638 3.74 -0.81 -17.20
C PHE A 638 3.71 -0.23 -18.62
N GLY A 639 3.20 1.00 -18.77
CA GLY A 639 3.06 1.69 -20.05
C GLY A 639 1.67 1.57 -20.71
N GLY A 640 0.66 1.09 -19.98
CA GLY A 640 -0.75 1.10 -20.38
C GLY A 640 -1.34 2.51 -20.60
N SER A 641 -2.53 2.58 -21.18
CA SER A 641 -3.15 3.80 -21.74
C SER A 641 -3.54 4.92 -20.75
N SER A 642 -3.22 4.81 -19.45
CA SER A 642 -3.80 5.67 -18.40
C SER A 642 -2.86 6.51 -17.55
N ASP A 643 -1.52 6.48 -17.69
CA ASP A 643 -0.70 7.49 -16.98
C ASP A 643 0.74 7.61 -17.55
N PRO A 644 1.09 8.72 -18.24
CA PRO A 644 2.39 8.90 -18.85
C PRO A 644 3.44 9.41 -17.84
N CYS A 645 4.71 9.07 -18.09
CA CYS A 645 5.87 9.81 -17.55
C CYS A 645 5.59 11.32 -17.55
N PRO A 646 5.95 12.08 -16.50
CA PRO A 646 5.63 13.50 -16.41
C PRO A 646 6.13 14.25 -17.65
N GLU A 647 5.30 15.18 -18.15
CA GLU A 647 5.62 15.96 -19.36
C GLU A 647 6.89 16.81 -19.21
N THR A 648 7.23 17.16 -17.97
CA THR A 648 8.47 17.82 -17.58
C THR A 648 9.13 16.96 -16.51
N LEU A 649 10.35 16.52 -16.77
CA LEU A 649 11.11 15.70 -15.83
C LEU A 649 11.51 16.54 -14.61
N PRO A 650 11.40 16.01 -13.38
CA PRO A 650 11.83 16.73 -12.18
C PRO A 650 13.36 16.79 -12.11
N SER A 651 13.90 17.76 -11.39
CA SER A 651 15.35 17.89 -11.12
C SER A 651 15.94 16.78 -10.24
N THR A 652 15.08 15.86 -9.77
CA THR A 652 15.47 14.63 -9.09
C THR A 652 15.70 13.48 -10.07
N SER A 653 15.52 13.69 -11.37
CA SER A 653 15.69 12.65 -12.38
C SER A 653 17.14 12.16 -12.36
N PRO A 654 17.36 10.84 -12.51
CA PRO A 654 18.70 10.30 -12.52
C PRO A 654 19.45 10.75 -13.78
N THR A 655 20.75 10.98 -13.64
CA THR A 655 21.64 11.21 -14.79
C THR A 655 21.88 9.92 -15.57
N GLY A 656 22.47 10.03 -16.76
CA GLY A 656 22.94 8.87 -17.51
C GLY A 656 23.94 8.02 -16.70
N GLY A 657 24.85 8.67 -15.96
CA GLY A 657 25.83 8.02 -15.10
C GLY A 657 25.20 7.27 -13.93
N ASP A 658 24.12 7.82 -13.36
CA ASP A 658 23.35 7.17 -12.30
C ASP A 658 22.67 5.88 -12.79
N LEU A 659 22.10 5.90 -14.00
CA LEU A 659 21.50 4.71 -14.63
C LEU A 659 22.56 3.66 -14.98
N GLN A 660 23.72 4.08 -15.50
CA GLN A 660 24.85 3.18 -15.73
C GLN A 660 25.32 2.53 -14.43
N ALA A 661 25.40 3.30 -13.34
CA ALA A 661 25.77 2.81 -12.02
C ALA A 661 24.74 1.82 -11.47
N PHE A 662 23.44 2.06 -11.65
CA PHE A 662 22.40 1.11 -11.28
C PHE A 662 22.54 -0.23 -12.02
N LEU A 663 22.65 -0.19 -13.35
CA LEU A 663 22.83 -1.41 -14.15
C LEU A 663 24.09 -2.19 -13.74
N TYR A 664 25.18 -1.49 -13.45
CA TYR A 664 26.46 -2.12 -13.12
C TYR A 664 26.56 -2.59 -11.66
N ASN A 665 26.00 -1.85 -10.69
CA ASN A 665 26.15 -2.17 -9.26
C ASN A 665 24.97 -2.95 -8.68
N VAL A 666 23.79 -2.87 -9.30
CA VAL A 666 22.56 -3.52 -8.80
C VAL A 666 22.15 -4.67 -9.71
N VAL A 667 21.99 -4.43 -11.02
CA VAL A 667 21.49 -5.44 -11.96
C VAL A 667 22.55 -6.52 -12.22
N ARG A 668 23.78 -6.14 -12.56
CA ARG A 668 24.85 -7.08 -12.90
C ARG A 668 25.06 -8.17 -11.83
N PRO A 669 25.24 -7.88 -10.52
CA PRO A 669 25.45 -8.93 -9.52
C PRO A 669 24.31 -9.93 -9.42
N GLU A 670 23.07 -9.49 -9.70
CA GLU A 670 21.91 -10.37 -9.71
C GLU A 670 21.91 -11.31 -10.92
N ILE A 671 22.29 -10.83 -12.10
CA ILE A 671 22.45 -11.67 -13.30
C ILE A 671 23.65 -12.63 -13.17
N GLU A 672 24.78 -12.18 -12.61
CA GLU A 672 25.92 -13.05 -12.28
C GLU A 672 25.49 -14.13 -11.27
N GLY A 673 24.70 -13.77 -10.26
CA GLY A 673 24.13 -14.72 -9.30
C GLY A 673 23.18 -15.75 -9.93
N ALA A 674 22.43 -15.35 -10.97
CA ALA A 674 21.57 -16.25 -11.74
C ALA A 674 22.41 -17.26 -12.54
N ILE A 675 23.45 -16.81 -13.26
CA ILE A 675 24.37 -17.70 -13.99
C ILE A 675 25.03 -18.70 -13.03
N ASN A 676 25.55 -18.23 -11.90
CA ASN A 676 26.16 -19.11 -10.89
C ASN A 676 25.18 -20.16 -10.36
N SER A 677 23.89 -19.84 -10.28
CA SER A 677 22.86 -20.79 -9.85
C SER A 677 22.57 -21.82 -10.95
N LEU A 678 22.47 -21.37 -12.21
CA LEU A 678 22.28 -22.25 -13.38
C LEU A 678 23.48 -23.18 -13.60
N ASP A 679 24.71 -22.73 -13.38
CA ASP A 679 25.93 -23.54 -13.46
C ASP A 679 25.96 -24.71 -12.48
N MET A 680 25.16 -24.64 -11.41
CA MET A 680 25.03 -25.70 -10.41
C MET A 680 23.89 -26.69 -10.71
N VAL A 681 23.07 -26.44 -11.73
CA VAL A 681 21.98 -27.35 -12.14
C VAL A 681 22.57 -28.52 -12.93
N ALA A 682 22.20 -29.74 -12.54
CA ALA A 682 22.68 -30.95 -13.22
C ALA A 682 22.00 -31.18 -14.58
N GLN A 683 22.69 -31.86 -15.50
CA GLN A 683 22.15 -32.28 -16.81
C GLN A 683 20.93 -33.20 -16.74
N SER A 684 20.67 -33.81 -15.58
CA SER A 684 19.49 -34.65 -15.34
C SER A 684 18.27 -33.86 -14.87
N PHE A 685 18.32 -32.53 -14.90
CA PHE A 685 17.22 -31.67 -14.50
C PHE A 685 16.07 -31.75 -15.51
N SER A 686 14.86 -32.00 -15.00
CA SER A 686 13.58 -31.92 -15.70
C SER A 686 12.52 -31.72 -14.61
N ILE A 687 11.54 -30.85 -14.84
CA ILE A 687 10.40 -30.62 -13.95
C ILE A 687 9.17 -30.15 -14.72
N ASP A 688 8.03 -30.77 -14.44
CA ASP A 688 6.72 -30.23 -14.79
C ASP A 688 6.31 -29.13 -13.82
N TRP A 689 5.94 -27.97 -14.33
CA TRP A 689 5.44 -26.87 -13.53
C TRP A 689 4.40 -26.04 -14.28
N THR A 690 3.61 -25.28 -13.53
CA THR A 690 2.63 -24.36 -14.12
C THR A 690 3.28 -22.99 -14.24
N GLU A 691 3.49 -22.56 -15.47
CA GLU A 691 4.01 -21.23 -15.71
C GLU A 691 2.94 -20.16 -15.42
N PRO A 692 3.31 -19.02 -14.81
CA PRO A 692 2.35 -18.05 -14.32
C PRO A 692 1.71 -17.15 -15.38
N LEU A 693 2.19 -17.15 -16.63
CA LEU A 693 1.75 -16.25 -17.71
C LEU A 693 0.55 -16.81 -18.49
N GLY A 694 0.51 -18.10 -18.77
CA GLY A 694 -0.57 -18.80 -19.46
C GLY A 694 -1.33 -19.79 -18.58
N SER A 695 -0.86 -20.03 -17.34
CA SER A 695 -1.34 -21.13 -16.48
C SER A 695 -1.29 -22.48 -17.19
N THR A 696 -0.37 -22.61 -18.14
CA THR A 696 -0.12 -23.84 -18.87
C THR A 696 0.87 -24.69 -18.10
N SER A 697 0.68 -26.01 -18.15
CA SER A 697 1.69 -26.92 -17.62
C SER A 697 2.78 -27.04 -18.67
N VAL A 698 3.99 -26.69 -18.28
CA VAL A 698 5.19 -26.80 -19.11
C VAL A 698 6.23 -27.65 -18.39
N GLU A 699 7.06 -28.32 -19.16
CA GLU A 699 8.28 -28.96 -18.73
C GLU A 699 9.42 -27.95 -18.85
N SER A 700 10.28 -27.93 -17.82
CA SER A 700 11.58 -27.29 -17.93
C SER A 700 12.70 -28.24 -17.61
N ASP A 701 13.71 -28.23 -18.46
CA ASP A 701 14.76 -29.24 -18.49
C ASP A 701 16.16 -28.59 -18.64
N TYR A 702 17.19 -29.38 -18.96
CA TYR A 702 18.54 -28.82 -19.08
C TYR A 702 18.74 -27.96 -20.34
N GLY A 703 17.95 -28.14 -21.39
CA GLY A 703 17.90 -27.26 -22.55
C GLY A 703 17.51 -25.84 -22.15
N ASP A 704 16.50 -25.70 -21.29
CA ASP A 704 16.09 -24.40 -20.73
C ASP A 704 17.19 -23.75 -19.88
N VAL A 705 17.90 -24.56 -19.08
CA VAL A 705 19.05 -24.07 -18.28
C VAL A 705 20.09 -23.42 -19.19
N LEU A 706 20.43 -24.06 -20.30
CA LEU A 706 21.39 -23.54 -21.28
C LEU A 706 20.85 -22.26 -21.96
N PHE A 707 19.58 -22.27 -22.38
CA PHE A 707 18.94 -21.12 -22.99
C PHE A 707 18.93 -19.88 -22.08
N PHE A 708 18.50 -20.02 -20.83
CA PHE A 708 18.49 -18.89 -19.88
C PHE A 708 19.90 -18.44 -19.49
N ARG A 709 20.88 -19.36 -19.46
CA ARG A 709 22.29 -18.99 -19.23
C ARG A 709 22.85 -18.20 -20.41
N ALA A 710 22.50 -18.56 -21.64
CA ALA A 710 22.86 -17.81 -22.84
C ALA A 710 22.32 -16.37 -22.80
N ILE A 711 21.03 -16.19 -22.48
CA ILE A 711 20.39 -14.88 -22.32
C ILE A 711 21.08 -14.06 -21.22
N ALA A 712 21.29 -14.65 -20.04
CA ALA A 712 21.92 -13.98 -18.92
C ALA A 712 23.34 -13.48 -19.25
N LYS A 713 24.14 -14.30 -19.95
CA LYS A 713 25.47 -13.89 -20.45
C LYS A 713 25.39 -12.77 -21.48
N GLY A 714 24.42 -12.81 -22.40
CA GLY A 714 24.16 -11.73 -23.36
C GLY A 714 23.83 -10.40 -22.66
N LEU A 715 22.93 -10.43 -21.66
CA LEU A 715 22.57 -9.26 -20.86
C LEU A 715 23.78 -8.68 -20.11
N LEU A 716 24.63 -9.51 -19.51
CA LEU A 716 25.87 -9.05 -18.87
C LEU A 716 26.81 -8.37 -19.86
N ALA A 717 26.95 -8.93 -21.06
CA ALA A 717 27.77 -8.31 -22.09
C ALA A 717 27.26 -6.92 -22.47
N LEU A 718 25.95 -6.72 -22.60
CA LEU A 718 25.35 -5.42 -22.87
C LEU A 718 25.60 -4.42 -21.74
N ILE A 719 25.40 -4.82 -20.47
CA ILE A 719 25.68 -3.98 -19.29
C ILE A 719 27.15 -3.57 -19.24
N LEU A 720 28.07 -4.47 -19.61
CA LEU A 720 29.50 -4.20 -19.63
C LEU A 720 29.90 -3.31 -20.82
N VAL A 721 29.30 -3.48 -21.99
CA VAL A 721 29.53 -2.61 -23.15
C VAL A 721 29.07 -1.19 -22.84
N GLN A 722 27.84 -1.02 -22.36
CA GLN A 722 27.36 0.32 -22.03
C GLN A 722 28.17 0.98 -20.90
N HIS A 723 28.63 0.22 -19.90
CA HIS A 723 29.50 0.74 -18.83
C HIS A 723 30.96 1.01 -19.28
N ALA A 724 31.38 0.50 -20.44
CA ALA A 724 32.71 0.79 -20.99
C ALA A 724 32.83 2.22 -21.54
N TYR A 725 31.70 2.85 -21.85
CA TYR A 725 31.59 4.18 -22.41
C TYR A 725 30.98 5.16 -21.41
N ASP A 726 31.34 6.43 -21.51
CA ASP A 726 30.67 7.50 -20.78
C ASP A 726 29.31 7.78 -21.44
N LEU A 727 28.22 7.44 -20.77
CA LEU A 727 26.87 7.78 -21.19
C LEU A 727 26.24 8.77 -20.20
N ASP A 728 27.06 9.48 -19.42
CA ASP A 728 26.59 10.45 -18.46
C ASP A 728 26.11 11.73 -19.14
N ALA A 729 24.92 12.16 -18.74
CA ALA A 729 24.26 13.36 -19.19
C ALA A 729 23.16 13.71 -18.19
N ASP A 730 22.90 15.00 -18.02
CA ASP A 730 21.83 15.51 -17.15
C ASP A 730 20.46 15.33 -17.85
N ILE A 731 19.80 14.20 -17.60
CA ILE A 731 18.64 13.78 -18.39
C ILE A 731 17.48 14.79 -18.31
N ASP A 732 17.19 15.39 -17.15
CA ASP A 732 16.11 16.36 -17.06
C ASP A 732 16.46 17.68 -17.74
N THR A 733 17.68 18.18 -17.59
CA THR A 733 18.11 19.40 -18.29
C THR A 733 17.98 19.23 -19.79
N GLU A 734 18.50 18.12 -20.33
CA GLU A 734 18.53 17.86 -21.77
C GLU A 734 17.13 17.56 -22.34
N ALA A 735 16.27 16.87 -21.58
CA ALA A 735 14.92 16.50 -22.04
C ALA A 735 13.90 17.64 -21.90
N ASN A 736 14.08 18.55 -20.93
CA ASN A 736 13.16 19.65 -20.67
C ASN A 736 13.44 20.88 -21.54
N ASP A 737 14.61 20.99 -22.17
CA ASP A 737 14.94 22.10 -23.06
C ASP A 737 14.45 21.84 -24.51
N PRO A 738 13.41 22.54 -24.99
CA PRO A 738 12.90 22.39 -26.36
C PRO A 738 13.83 22.98 -27.43
N ALA A 739 14.84 23.76 -27.04
CA ALA A 739 15.82 24.37 -27.94
C ALA A 739 17.15 23.60 -27.99
N ASN A 740 17.27 22.52 -27.20
CA ASN A 740 18.45 21.69 -27.20
C ASN A 740 18.64 21.00 -28.55
N THR A 741 19.87 21.03 -29.05
CA THR A 741 20.26 20.45 -30.33
C THR A 741 21.40 19.46 -30.14
N ILE A 742 21.64 18.56 -31.10
CA ILE A 742 22.77 17.62 -31.04
C ILE A 742 24.11 18.36 -30.83
N GLU A 743 24.33 19.48 -31.51
CA GLU A 743 25.52 20.33 -31.33
C GLU A 743 25.66 20.84 -29.88
N SER A 744 24.57 21.37 -29.29
CA SER A 744 24.59 21.86 -27.90
C SER A 744 24.82 20.73 -26.92
N PHE A 745 24.04 19.64 -27.00
CA PHE A 745 24.16 18.46 -26.14
C PHE A 745 25.59 17.91 -26.12
N LEU A 746 26.19 17.74 -27.31
CA LEU A 746 27.56 17.24 -27.45
C LEU A 746 28.62 18.24 -26.96
N GLY A 747 28.32 19.54 -27.00
CA GLY A 747 29.17 20.61 -26.45
C GLY A 747 29.12 20.67 -24.92
N ASP A 748 27.92 20.52 -24.35
CA ASP A 748 27.66 20.54 -22.91
C ASP A 748 28.14 19.25 -22.23
N ASN A 749 28.14 18.12 -22.97
CA ASN A 749 28.60 16.81 -22.50
C ASN A 749 29.84 16.32 -23.27
N PRO A 750 31.03 16.92 -23.08
CA PRO A 750 32.22 16.60 -23.88
C PRO A 750 32.76 15.18 -23.67
N GLY A 751 32.42 14.53 -22.54
CA GLY A 751 32.77 13.15 -22.23
C GLY A 751 31.85 12.11 -22.88
N PHE A 752 30.64 12.49 -23.31
CA PHE A 752 29.64 11.56 -23.82
C PHE A 752 30.18 10.72 -25.00
N LEU A 753 29.94 9.41 -24.96
CA LEU A 753 30.43 8.36 -25.87
C LEU A 753 31.95 8.12 -25.86
N THR A 754 32.71 8.76 -24.96
CA THR A 754 34.13 8.46 -24.84
C THR A 754 34.37 7.11 -24.16
N LEU A 755 35.41 6.41 -24.58
CA LEU A 755 35.78 5.12 -23.97
C LEU A 755 36.47 5.35 -22.61
N THR A 756 35.81 4.94 -21.52
CA THR A 756 36.30 5.14 -20.15
C THR A 756 36.90 3.87 -19.55
N ASN A 757 36.44 2.68 -19.96
CA ASN A 757 36.91 1.41 -19.43
C ASN A 757 36.98 0.29 -20.47
N ALA A 758 38.08 0.24 -21.22
CA ALA A 758 38.31 -0.80 -22.23
C ALA A 758 38.31 -2.25 -21.69
N SER A 759 38.59 -2.45 -20.38
CA SER A 759 38.57 -3.81 -19.80
C SER A 759 37.18 -4.41 -19.76
N CYS A 760 36.13 -3.60 -19.62
CA CYS A 760 34.74 -4.05 -19.66
C CYS A 760 34.38 -4.64 -21.03
N LEU A 761 34.92 -4.10 -22.13
CA LEU A 761 34.72 -4.66 -23.48
C LEU A 761 35.33 -6.05 -23.63
N SER A 762 36.51 -6.27 -23.06
CA SER A 762 37.15 -7.60 -23.07
C SER A 762 36.32 -8.63 -22.30
N THR A 763 35.78 -8.26 -21.14
CA THR A 763 34.88 -9.12 -20.35
C THR A 763 33.54 -9.34 -21.06
N ALA A 764 32.95 -8.31 -21.66
CA ALA A 764 31.72 -8.42 -22.43
C ALA A 764 31.86 -9.41 -23.59
N LYS A 765 32.98 -9.32 -24.33
CA LYS A 765 33.30 -10.27 -25.40
C LYS A 765 33.37 -11.72 -24.90
N ALA A 766 33.95 -11.96 -23.72
CA ALA A 766 34.01 -13.29 -23.13
C ALA A 766 32.61 -13.84 -22.78
N TYR A 767 31.72 -12.99 -22.24
CA TYR A 767 30.34 -13.37 -21.98
C TYR A 767 29.55 -13.63 -23.28
N LEU A 768 29.73 -12.83 -24.34
CA LEU A 768 29.10 -13.10 -25.65
C LEU A 768 29.55 -14.43 -26.24
N HIS A 769 30.85 -14.74 -26.18
CA HIS A 769 31.37 -16.05 -26.58
C HIS A 769 30.69 -17.19 -25.81
N GLY A 770 30.70 -17.11 -24.48
CA GLY A 770 30.09 -18.13 -23.64
C GLY A 770 28.57 -18.22 -23.76
N GLY A 771 27.89 -17.14 -24.14
CA GLY A 771 26.45 -17.12 -24.37
C GLY A 771 26.06 -17.71 -25.72
N LEU A 772 26.85 -17.44 -26.78
CA LEU A 772 26.69 -18.08 -28.08
C LEU A 772 26.96 -19.59 -28.01
N ASP A 773 27.92 -20.01 -27.19
CA ASP A 773 28.17 -21.43 -26.91
C ASP A 773 26.97 -22.09 -26.23
N ASP A 774 26.45 -21.49 -25.15
CA ASP A 774 25.26 -22.01 -24.47
C ASP A 774 24.01 -22.02 -25.38
N ALA A 775 23.84 -21.02 -26.25
CA ALA A 775 22.71 -20.97 -27.18
C ALA A 775 22.79 -22.10 -28.21
N ASN A 776 23.98 -22.36 -28.76
CA ASN A 776 24.17 -23.49 -29.67
C ASN A 776 23.96 -24.83 -28.95
N ASP A 777 24.51 -24.98 -27.73
CA ASP A 777 24.34 -26.19 -26.91
C ASP A 777 22.87 -26.42 -26.53
N ALA A 778 22.08 -25.36 -26.28
CA ALA A 778 20.65 -25.45 -26.04
C ALA A 778 19.90 -25.98 -27.27
N ILE A 779 20.20 -25.46 -28.47
CA ILE A 779 19.62 -25.97 -29.72
C ILE A 779 19.98 -27.45 -29.92
N ASP A 780 21.26 -27.81 -29.72
CA ASP A 780 21.72 -29.20 -29.82
C ASP A 780 21.01 -30.13 -28.84
N TRP A 781 20.73 -29.65 -27.63
CA TRP A 781 20.00 -30.38 -26.59
C TRP A 781 18.53 -30.61 -27.00
N ILE A 782 17.80 -29.53 -27.32
CA ILE A 782 16.38 -29.59 -27.70
C ILE A 782 16.18 -30.45 -28.96
N GLN A 783 17.11 -30.39 -29.93
CA GLN A 783 17.07 -31.27 -31.10
C GLN A 783 17.29 -32.77 -30.79
N ALA A 784 17.96 -33.08 -29.69
CA ALA A 784 18.28 -34.45 -29.28
C ALA A 784 17.21 -35.08 -28.38
N GLU A 785 16.27 -34.28 -27.88
CA GLU A 785 15.13 -34.72 -27.09
C GLU A 785 14.23 -35.69 -27.85
N THR A 786 13.52 -36.55 -27.12
CA THR A 786 12.71 -37.64 -27.69
C THR A 786 11.28 -37.68 -27.16
N ASP A 787 10.99 -36.83 -26.19
CA ASP A 787 9.72 -36.51 -25.56
C ASP A 787 8.95 -35.43 -26.34
N ASP A 788 7.81 -35.01 -25.80
CA ASP A 788 6.85 -34.16 -26.48
C ASP A 788 7.24 -32.68 -26.39
N GLN A 789 7.66 -32.12 -27.52
CA GLN A 789 8.08 -30.71 -27.58
C GLN A 789 6.96 -29.70 -27.31
N SER A 790 5.70 -30.14 -27.24
CA SER A 790 4.55 -29.25 -27.03
C SER A 790 4.34 -28.83 -25.60
N ASN A 791 4.96 -29.51 -24.65
CA ASN A 791 4.98 -29.10 -23.26
C ASN A 791 6.29 -28.41 -22.85
N ASP A 792 7.31 -28.29 -23.70
CA ASP A 792 8.56 -27.62 -23.29
C ASP A 792 8.38 -26.10 -23.20
N LEU A 793 8.95 -25.51 -22.14
CA LEU A 793 8.96 -24.07 -21.94
C LEU A 793 9.64 -23.34 -23.10
N ILE A 794 10.77 -23.87 -23.58
CA ILE A 794 11.46 -23.43 -24.80
C ILE A 794 11.49 -24.60 -25.78
N ASN A 795 10.78 -24.46 -26.91
CA ASN A 795 10.68 -25.52 -27.92
C ASN A 795 11.00 -25.02 -29.35
N LEU A 796 11.23 -25.97 -30.25
CA LEU A 796 11.49 -25.72 -31.68
C LEU A 796 10.35 -26.22 -32.59
N MET A 797 9.14 -26.44 -32.07
CA MET A 797 8.07 -27.14 -32.80
C MET A 797 7.66 -26.48 -34.12
N ASP A 798 7.61 -25.15 -34.15
CA ASP A 798 7.20 -24.39 -35.33
C ASP A 798 8.40 -24.06 -36.25
N THR A 799 9.59 -24.61 -35.98
CA THR A 799 10.83 -24.31 -36.70
C THR A 799 11.23 -25.45 -37.63
N THR A 800 11.49 -25.13 -38.88
CA THR A 800 11.97 -26.09 -39.89
C THR A 800 13.44 -26.46 -39.67
N PRO A 801 13.90 -27.65 -40.12
CA PRO A 801 15.31 -28.02 -40.06
C PRO A 801 16.23 -27.00 -40.75
N GLU A 802 15.75 -26.35 -41.81
CA GLU A 802 16.44 -25.29 -42.53
C GLU A 802 16.62 -24.03 -41.66
N GLU A 803 15.55 -23.58 -40.98
CA GLU A 803 15.61 -22.44 -40.06
C GLU A 803 16.52 -22.72 -38.85
N ILE A 804 16.53 -23.95 -38.32
CA ILE A 804 17.46 -24.34 -37.25
C ILE A 804 18.91 -24.32 -37.75
N ALA A 805 19.17 -24.83 -38.96
CA ALA A 805 20.50 -24.80 -39.56
C ALA A 805 20.98 -23.35 -39.76
N GLU A 806 20.11 -22.48 -40.26
CA GLU A 806 20.37 -21.05 -40.44
C GLU A 806 20.67 -20.37 -39.09
N ALA A 807 19.89 -20.62 -38.04
CA ALA A 807 20.13 -20.07 -36.71
C ALA A 807 21.52 -20.46 -36.16
N LYS A 808 21.93 -21.72 -36.32
CA LYS A 808 23.26 -22.19 -35.91
C LYS A 808 24.38 -21.59 -36.75
N GLU A 809 24.12 -21.39 -38.04
CA GLU A 809 25.04 -20.70 -38.94
C GLU A 809 25.24 -19.25 -38.50
N LEU A 810 24.16 -18.53 -38.19
CA LEU A 810 24.19 -17.17 -37.65
C LEU A 810 24.92 -17.08 -36.30
N ILE A 811 24.76 -18.07 -35.40
CA ILE A 811 25.50 -18.14 -34.15
C ILE A 811 27.01 -18.30 -34.41
N ALA A 812 27.39 -19.20 -35.33
CA ALA A 812 28.79 -19.40 -35.71
C ALA A 812 29.38 -18.14 -36.35
N TYR A 813 28.60 -17.44 -37.17
CA TYR A 813 28.96 -16.18 -37.79
C TYR A 813 29.15 -15.05 -36.80
N ALA A 814 28.21 -14.86 -35.87
CA ALA A 814 28.34 -13.91 -34.78
C ALA A 814 29.63 -14.18 -33.99
N LYS A 815 29.90 -15.45 -33.65
CA LYS A 815 31.09 -15.86 -32.90
C LYS A 815 32.39 -15.55 -33.65
N ALA A 816 32.44 -15.85 -34.95
CA ALA A 816 33.60 -15.54 -35.80
C ALA A 816 33.86 -14.03 -35.88
N GLY A 817 32.79 -13.22 -36.04
CA GLY A 817 32.87 -11.77 -36.10
C GLY A 817 33.41 -11.13 -34.82
N LEU A 818 33.20 -11.73 -33.64
CA LEU A 818 33.79 -11.25 -32.39
C LEU A 818 35.32 -11.30 -32.38
N ASP A 819 35.92 -12.26 -33.09
CA ASP A 819 37.36 -12.53 -33.09
C ASP A 819 38.13 -11.97 -34.30
N GLY A 820 37.43 -11.57 -35.36
CA GLY A 820 38.05 -10.96 -36.53
C GLY A 820 37.05 -10.57 -37.63
N GLN A 821 37.56 -10.47 -38.86
CA GLN A 821 36.75 -10.15 -40.02
C GLN A 821 35.76 -11.25 -40.35
N TYR A 822 34.54 -10.84 -40.67
CA TYR A 822 33.44 -11.68 -41.08
C TYR A 822 32.70 -11.05 -42.27
N THR A 823 32.23 -11.89 -43.19
CA THR A 823 31.55 -11.47 -44.43
C THR A 823 30.05 -11.72 -44.29
N LEU A 824 29.25 -10.66 -44.35
CA LEU A 824 27.80 -10.72 -44.49
C LEU A 824 27.45 -10.83 -45.97
N ASP A 825 26.96 -12.01 -46.35
CA ASP A 825 26.40 -12.27 -47.68
C ASP A 825 25.04 -11.56 -47.80
N GLY A 826 24.87 -10.79 -48.88
CA GLY A 826 23.64 -10.05 -49.16
C GLY A 826 22.46 -10.94 -49.59
N GLY A 827 22.65 -12.25 -49.75
CA GLY A 827 21.61 -13.23 -50.08
C GLY A 827 21.16 -13.22 -51.55
N ASP A 828 21.34 -12.11 -52.26
CA ASP A 828 20.98 -11.96 -53.67
C ASP A 828 21.95 -12.69 -54.62
N THR A 829 23.20 -12.87 -54.22
CA THR A 829 24.23 -13.62 -54.97
C THR A 829 25.17 -14.42 -54.07
N PRO A 830 24.73 -15.55 -53.47
CA PRO A 830 25.52 -16.29 -52.47
C PRO A 830 26.85 -16.91 -52.91
N SER A 831 27.20 -16.74 -54.19
CA SER A 831 28.44 -17.23 -54.80
C SER A 831 29.38 -16.11 -55.25
N ASP A 832 28.99 -14.84 -55.10
CA ASP A 832 29.76 -13.68 -55.52
C ASP A 832 30.22 -12.84 -54.32
N PRO A 833 31.41 -13.09 -53.75
CA PRO A 833 31.87 -12.33 -52.58
C PRO A 833 32.28 -10.87 -52.90
N ARG A 834 32.06 -10.42 -54.15
CA ARG A 834 32.49 -9.08 -54.59
C ARG A 834 31.55 -8.00 -54.12
N ASP A 835 30.27 -8.28 -53.90
CA ASP A 835 29.28 -7.34 -53.39
C ASP A 835 28.94 -7.55 -51.90
N ASP A 836 29.61 -8.47 -51.22
CA ASP A 836 29.42 -8.65 -49.78
C ASP A 836 29.91 -7.47 -48.93
N THR A 837 29.30 -7.34 -47.76
CA THR A 837 29.71 -6.45 -46.67
C THR A 837 30.65 -7.21 -45.73
N ILE A 838 31.77 -6.60 -45.33
CA ILE A 838 32.74 -7.21 -44.41
C ILE A 838 32.83 -6.36 -43.14
N ILE A 839 32.61 -7.00 -41.99
CA ILE A 839 32.63 -6.38 -40.66
C ILE A 839 33.69 -7.05 -39.78
N ASP A 840 34.36 -6.30 -38.91
CA ASP A 840 35.34 -6.78 -37.94
C ASP A 840 35.01 -6.26 -36.52
N MET A 841 34.19 -7.00 -35.77
CA MET A 841 33.80 -6.59 -34.41
C MET A 841 34.95 -6.74 -33.41
N SER A 842 36.04 -7.45 -33.76
CA SER A 842 37.24 -7.47 -32.92
C SER A 842 37.82 -6.08 -32.71
N LYS A 843 37.62 -5.15 -33.66
CA LYS A 843 38.03 -3.75 -33.53
C LYS A 843 37.24 -3.02 -32.46
N PHE A 844 35.92 -3.22 -32.43
CA PHE A 844 35.06 -2.66 -31.38
C PHE A 844 35.52 -3.12 -29.99
N PHE A 845 35.70 -4.43 -29.80
CA PHE A 845 36.11 -5.00 -28.51
C PHE A 845 37.58 -4.75 -28.14
N ALA A 846 38.41 -4.28 -29.08
CA ALA A 846 39.75 -3.79 -28.79
C ALA A 846 39.75 -2.37 -28.17
N GLY A 847 38.60 -1.68 -28.22
CA GLY A 847 38.42 -0.34 -27.67
C GLY A 847 38.49 0.75 -28.74
N ILE A 848 37.33 1.14 -29.25
CA ILE A 848 37.18 2.31 -30.14
C ILE A 848 36.51 3.43 -29.36
N ASP A 849 37.00 4.65 -29.52
CA ASP A 849 36.34 5.85 -29.00
C ASP A 849 35.18 6.25 -29.92
N LEU A 850 33.93 5.99 -29.50
CA LEU A 850 32.74 6.26 -30.30
C LEU A 850 32.54 7.75 -30.55
N ARG A 851 32.93 8.60 -29.58
CA ARG A 851 32.89 10.06 -29.72
C ARG A 851 33.70 10.53 -30.92
N SER A 852 34.82 9.88 -31.21
CA SER A 852 35.70 10.21 -32.33
C SER A 852 35.15 9.82 -33.72
N LEU A 853 34.12 8.96 -33.77
CA LEU A 853 33.49 8.52 -35.01
C LEU A 853 32.40 9.47 -35.51
N LEU A 854 31.89 10.33 -34.63
CA LEU A 854 30.81 11.26 -34.96
C LEU A 854 31.28 12.38 -35.90
N PRO A 855 30.46 12.79 -36.88
CA PRO A 855 30.72 14.00 -37.65
C PRO A 855 30.57 15.25 -36.77
N SER A 856 30.91 16.43 -37.32
CA SER A 856 30.57 17.70 -36.69
C SER A 856 29.09 17.98 -36.87
N PHE A 857 28.45 18.75 -35.98
CA PHE A 857 27.03 19.10 -36.09
C PHE A 857 26.85 20.62 -36.10
N VAL A 858 25.84 21.09 -36.83
CA VAL A 858 25.31 22.46 -36.76
C VAL A 858 23.83 22.36 -36.40
N GLY A 859 23.49 22.72 -35.17
CA GLY A 859 22.21 22.35 -34.58
C GLY A 859 22.03 20.82 -34.55
N ASP A 860 20.95 20.31 -35.16
CA ASP A 860 20.67 18.86 -35.23
C ASP A 860 21.22 18.19 -36.49
N ASN A 861 21.74 18.96 -37.43
CA ASN A 861 22.20 18.43 -38.71
C ASN A 861 23.67 18.08 -38.61
N ALA A 862 24.01 16.85 -38.98
CA ALA A 862 25.40 16.49 -39.23
C ALA A 862 25.92 17.38 -40.37
N SER A 863 27.15 17.86 -40.21
CA SER A 863 27.85 18.75 -41.13
C SER A 863 29.21 18.14 -41.43
N GLY A 864 29.57 18.07 -42.71
CA GLY A 864 30.83 17.47 -43.11
C GLY A 864 30.77 15.97 -43.40
N LEU A 865 31.96 15.39 -43.53
CA LEU A 865 32.19 13.97 -43.76
C LEU A 865 32.38 13.22 -42.43
N LEU A 866 32.13 11.91 -42.41
CA LEU A 866 32.57 11.05 -41.31
C LEU A 866 34.09 11.15 -41.14
N PRO A 867 34.61 11.41 -39.93
CA PRO A 867 36.05 11.40 -39.69
C PRO A 867 36.70 10.05 -40.00
N TYR A 868 35.95 8.96 -39.75
CA TYR A 868 36.36 7.59 -39.99
C TYR A 868 35.24 6.80 -40.68
N PRO A 869 35.14 6.83 -42.02
CA PRO A 869 34.08 6.14 -42.74
C PRO A 869 34.14 4.61 -42.58
N GLY A 870 35.29 4.04 -42.22
CA GLY A 870 35.40 2.63 -41.80
C GLY A 870 34.94 2.34 -40.37
N LEU A 871 34.33 3.30 -39.66
CA LEU A 871 33.86 3.18 -38.28
C LEU A 871 34.92 2.63 -37.32
N GLY A 872 36.13 3.21 -37.35
CA GLY A 872 37.26 2.74 -36.53
C GLY A 872 37.82 1.37 -36.94
N GLY A 873 37.52 0.90 -38.16
CA GLY A 873 37.93 -0.39 -38.68
C GLY A 873 36.91 -1.51 -38.48
N ILE A 874 35.74 -1.21 -37.88
CA ILE A 874 34.62 -2.14 -37.79
C ILE A 874 34.08 -2.45 -39.19
N LEU A 875 33.89 -1.43 -40.03
CA LEU A 875 33.44 -1.62 -41.40
C LEU A 875 34.66 -1.72 -42.31
N VAL A 876 34.91 -2.92 -42.84
CA VAL A 876 36.05 -3.21 -43.72
C VAL A 876 35.66 -3.02 -45.18
N LYS A 877 34.43 -3.38 -45.55
CA LYS A 877 33.87 -3.29 -46.91
C LYS A 877 32.36 -3.16 -46.81
N LEU A 878 31.74 -2.32 -47.64
CA LEU A 878 30.29 -2.10 -47.66
C LEU A 878 29.73 -2.42 -49.03
N GLU A 879 28.89 -3.44 -49.14
CA GLU A 879 28.30 -3.89 -50.41
C GLU A 879 29.32 -3.98 -51.56
N GLY A 880 30.50 -4.55 -51.26
CA GLY A 880 31.56 -4.63 -52.25
C GLY A 880 32.48 -3.42 -52.40
N LYS A 881 32.16 -2.30 -51.74
CA LYS A 881 32.83 -1.01 -51.92
C LYS A 881 33.70 -0.66 -50.72
N ASP A 882 34.64 0.26 -50.96
CA ASP A 882 35.47 0.82 -49.90
C ASP A 882 34.60 1.65 -48.94
N PRO A 883 34.78 1.55 -47.61
CA PRO A 883 33.98 2.30 -46.64
C PRO A 883 33.97 3.81 -46.88
N SER A 884 35.00 4.39 -47.52
CA SER A 884 35.03 5.81 -47.91
C SER A 884 33.85 6.23 -48.80
N ASP A 885 33.14 5.29 -49.41
CA ASP A 885 31.88 5.54 -50.11
C ASP A 885 30.79 6.13 -49.20
N LEU A 886 30.85 5.90 -47.88
CA LEU A 886 29.97 6.56 -46.90
C LEU A 886 30.19 8.07 -46.83
N ASN A 887 31.34 8.56 -47.30
CA ASN A 887 31.68 9.98 -47.38
C ASN A 887 31.50 10.57 -48.78
N LYS A 888 30.75 9.90 -49.65
CA LYS A 888 30.37 10.51 -50.92
C LYS A 888 29.46 11.70 -50.66
N ASP A 889 29.85 12.81 -51.26
CA ASP A 889 29.13 14.08 -51.32
C ASP A 889 28.94 14.35 -52.83
N LEU A 890 27.88 13.78 -53.39
CA LEU A 890 27.62 13.81 -54.84
C LEU A 890 27.03 15.15 -55.28
N ASP A 891 26.44 15.91 -54.36
CA ASP A 891 25.86 17.23 -54.65
C ASP A 891 26.82 18.40 -54.40
N GLY A 892 27.93 18.14 -53.70
CA GLY A 892 29.01 19.07 -53.43
C GLY A 892 28.67 20.09 -52.34
N ASP A 893 27.70 19.80 -51.48
CA ASP A 893 27.29 20.69 -50.40
C ASP A 893 28.25 20.68 -49.19
N GLY A 894 29.22 19.77 -49.21
CA GLY A 894 30.25 19.60 -48.19
C GLY A 894 29.86 18.61 -47.08
N THR A 895 28.69 17.99 -47.14
CA THR A 895 28.18 16.98 -46.22
C THR A 895 28.10 15.64 -46.92
N ALA A 896 28.38 14.55 -46.20
CA ALA A 896 28.20 13.23 -46.80
C ALA A 896 26.71 12.99 -47.11
N ASP A 897 26.38 12.50 -48.31
CA ASP A 897 25.01 12.27 -48.78
C ASP A 897 24.23 11.30 -47.88
N ILE A 898 24.93 10.50 -47.06
CA ILE A 898 24.31 9.64 -46.05
C ILE A 898 23.61 10.44 -44.93
N PHE A 899 23.97 11.70 -44.73
CA PHE A 899 23.42 12.60 -43.73
C PHE A 899 22.41 13.62 -44.27
N GLY A 900 22.39 13.85 -45.59
CA GLY A 900 21.43 14.76 -46.24
C GLY A 900 20.05 14.13 -46.45
N ASP A 901 19.02 14.97 -46.56
CA ASP A 901 17.73 14.55 -47.13
C ASP A 901 17.96 14.19 -48.61
N ARG A 902 17.62 12.95 -48.96
CA ARG A 902 18.02 12.33 -50.23
C ARG A 902 17.62 13.16 -51.45
N ILE A 903 18.56 13.37 -52.36
CA ILE A 903 18.26 13.82 -53.72
C ILE A 903 17.52 12.70 -54.46
N TYR A 904 16.24 12.92 -54.76
CA TYR A 904 15.47 12.10 -55.70
C TYR A 904 15.66 12.63 -57.12
N TYR A 905 16.27 11.84 -58.01
CA TYR A 905 16.31 12.17 -59.43
C TYR A 905 14.96 11.82 -60.09
N VAL A 906 14.17 12.84 -60.43
CA VAL A 906 13.02 12.72 -61.34
C VAL A 906 13.51 13.02 -62.76
N TYR A 907 13.45 12.04 -63.67
CA TYR A 907 13.79 12.25 -65.08
C TYR A 907 12.53 12.37 -65.94
N GLY A 908 12.37 13.51 -66.60
CA GLY A 908 11.49 13.68 -67.76
C GLY A 908 12.34 13.84 -69.03
N GLY A 909 12.01 13.11 -70.09
CA GLY A 909 12.62 13.29 -71.41
C GLY A 909 11.60 13.87 -72.39
N GLU A 910 11.96 14.97 -73.06
CA GLU A 910 11.26 15.42 -74.27
C GLU A 910 11.69 14.58 -75.48
N ASP A 911 10.72 14.39 -76.37
CA ASP A 911 10.79 13.82 -77.72
C ASP A 911 12.07 14.23 -78.49
N ILE A 912 12.81 13.25 -79.02
CA ILE A 912 13.87 13.48 -80.01
C ILE A 912 13.52 12.76 -81.32
N SER A 913 12.36 13.06 -81.89
CA SER A 913 12.07 12.77 -83.30
C SER A 913 12.34 13.99 -84.19
N GLY A 914 13.62 14.34 -84.32
CA GLY A 914 14.16 14.97 -85.53
C GLY A 914 14.60 16.43 -85.45
N ASP A 915 15.90 16.65 -85.19
CA ASP A 915 16.62 17.81 -85.74
C ASP A 915 18.09 17.43 -86.00
N LEU A 916 18.53 17.61 -87.25
CA LEU A 916 19.90 17.44 -87.72
C LEU A 916 20.57 18.83 -87.80
N SER A 917 20.97 19.40 -86.68
CA SER A 917 21.72 20.66 -86.64
C SER A 917 22.96 20.55 -85.72
N PRO A 918 24.19 20.70 -86.25
CA PRO A 918 25.40 20.63 -85.44
C PRO A 918 25.67 21.99 -84.80
N HIS A 919 25.39 22.12 -83.50
CA HIS A 919 26.09 22.96 -82.51
C HIS A 919 25.16 23.27 -81.33
N LYS A 920 25.34 22.56 -80.21
CA LYS A 920 25.25 23.12 -78.86
C LYS A 920 26.02 22.22 -77.89
N SER A 921 26.92 22.85 -77.14
CA SER A 921 27.75 22.32 -76.08
C SER A 921 26.96 22.06 -74.80
N ASN A 922 27.34 21.02 -74.06
CA ASN A 922 26.91 20.59 -72.72
C ASN A 922 25.51 19.99 -72.58
N THR A 923 25.42 18.67 -72.77
CA THR A 923 24.83 17.71 -71.82
C THR A 923 25.37 16.30 -72.17
N GLY A 924 26.30 15.79 -71.36
CA GLY A 924 26.51 14.35 -71.24
C GLY A 924 25.31 13.74 -70.48
N ALA A 925 25.01 12.45 -70.53
CA ALA A 925 25.78 11.31 -70.98
C ALA A 925 24.85 10.18 -71.47
N ASN A 926 25.44 9.27 -72.23
CA ASN A 926 24.89 8.01 -72.74
C ASN A 926 24.28 7.13 -71.61
N PRO A 927 22.97 6.83 -71.62
CA PRO A 927 22.31 6.04 -70.57
C PRO A 927 22.78 4.57 -70.53
N GLU A 928 23.00 3.92 -71.67
CA GLU A 928 23.27 2.46 -71.68
C GLU A 928 24.64 2.09 -71.05
N GLY A 929 25.54 3.07 -70.87
CA GLY A 929 26.81 2.89 -70.14
C GLY A 929 26.68 2.77 -68.62
N TYR A 930 25.50 3.05 -68.06
CA TYR A 930 25.21 3.01 -66.62
C TYR A 930 24.10 2.01 -66.24
N GLY A 931 23.77 1.06 -67.14
CA GLY A 931 22.94 -0.10 -66.79
C GLY A 931 21.42 0.08 -66.92
N PHE A 932 20.92 1.00 -67.74
CA PHE A 932 19.48 1.16 -67.96
C PHE A 932 18.94 0.23 -69.07
N THR A 933 17.71 -0.29 -68.91
CA THR A 933 16.96 -1.01 -69.96
C THR A 933 15.58 -0.39 -70.13
N PHE A 934 15.25 0.06 -71.34
CA PHE A 934 13.90 0.49 -71.70
C PHE A 934 12.99 -0.73 -71.87
N LEU A 935 11.88 -0.83 -71.11
CA LEU A 935 11.03 -2.03 -71.09
C LEU A 935 9.91 -2.06 -72.16
N GLY A 936 9.70 -0.98 -72.92
CA GLY A 936 8.79 -0.96 -74.08
C GLY A 936 7.41 -0.33 -73.85
N VAL A 937 6.54 -0.46 -74.86
CA VAL A 937 5.13 0.00 -74.85
C VAL A 937 4.22 -1.22 -74.87
N GLY A 938 3.36 -1.38 -73.86
CA GLY A 938 2.47 -2.54 -73.73
C GLY A 938 1.07 -2.33 -74.36
N LYS A 939 0.53 -3.39 -74.97
CA LYS A 939 -0.93 -3.58 -75.19
C LYS A 939 -1.35 -4.85 -74.44
N SER A 940 -2.50 -4.84 -73.75
CA SER A 940 -2.93 -5.98 -72.93
C SER A 940 -3.28 -7.23 -73.77
N PRO A 941 -3.14 -8.45 -73.22
CA PRO A 941 -3.40 -9.71 -73.94
C PRO A 941 -4.88 -10.14 -74.01
N ASP A 942 -5.77 -9.52 -73.24
CA ASP A 942 -7.14 -9.96 -73.00
C ASP A 942 -8.14 -8.82 -73.22
N GLY A 943 -8.75 -8.83 -74.41
CA GLY A 943 -9.65 -7.80 -74.91
C GLY A 943 -11.00 -7.67 -74.19
N ALA A 944 -11.00 -7.40 -72.89
CA ALA A 944 -12.22 -7.10 -72.13
C ALA A 944 -11.97 -6.17 -70.94
N ARG A 945 -11.68 -4.89 -71.23
CA ARG A 945 -12.16 -3.67 -70.54
C ARG A 945 -11.42 -2.47 -71.13
N ASP A 946 -12.19 -1.53 -71.67
CA ASP A 946 -11.70 -0.37 -72.42
C ASP A 946 -10.83 0.57 -71.57
N PHE A 947 -9.54 0.64 -71.88
CA PHE A 947 -8.74 1.86 -71.71
C PHE A 947 -8.25 2.27 -73.10
N GLY A 948 -9.00 3.18 -73.75
CA GLY A 948 -8.64 3.72 -75.06
C GLY A 948 -7.54 4.76 -74.95
N GLY A 949 -6.26 4.35 -75.07
CA GLY A 949 -5.12 5.27 -75.16
C GLY A 949 -3.77 4.55 -75.07
N ALA A 950 -2.73 5.12 -75.71
CA ALA A 950 -1.35 4.70 -75.50
C ALA A 950 -0.86 5.32 -74.18
N TYR A 951 -0.47 4.50 -73.21
CA TYR A 951 0.09 4.97 -71.95
C TYR A 951 1.61 4.79 -71.94
N SER A 952 2.31 5.78 -71.40
CA SER A 952 3.74 5.64 -71.05
C SER A 952 3.82 5.06 -69.64
N TYR A 953 4.62 4.00 -69.49
CA TYR A 953 4.87 3.35 -68.21
C TYR A 953 6.18 3.88 -67.62
N TYR A 954 6.13 4.40 -66.39
CA TYR A 954 7.31 4.85 -65.65
C TYR A 954 7.56 3.93 -64.46
N LEU A 955 8.83 3.60 -64.24
CA LEU A 955 9.30 2.80 -63.10
C LEU A 955 10.10 3.70 -62.18
N THR A 956 9.68 3.85 -60.92
CA THR A 956 10.50 4.48 -59.88
C THR A 956 10.97 3.42 -58.89
N LYS A 957 12.25 3.47 -58.51
CA LYS A 957 12.85 2.60 -57.49
C LYS A 957 13.09 3.41 -56.23
N GLY A 958 12.33 3.11 -55.17
CA GLY A 958 12.65 3.61 -53.83
C GLY A 958 13.74 2.75 -53.20
N ARG A 959 14.91 3.33 -52.91
CA ARG A 959 15.86 2.73 -51.97
C ARG A 959 15.79 3.48 -50.66
N SER A 960 15.47 2.77 -49.58
CA SER A 960 15.64 3.27 -48.23
C SER A 960 16.21 2.17 -47.36
N LEU A 961 17.22 2.48 -46.54
CA LEU A 961 17.80 1.55 -45.58
C LEU A 961 17.15 1.63 -44.18
N PHE A 962 16.37 2.69 -43.88
CA PHE A 962 15.94 2.96 -42.49
C PHE A 962 14.52 3.55 -42.29
N LYS A 963 13.78 3.95 -43.34
CA LYS A 963 12.37 4.41 -43.25
C LYS A 963 11.57 4.15 -44.54
N PRO A 964 10.26 3.82 -44.49
CA PRO A 964 9.42 3.79 -45.67
C PRO A 964 9.34 5.18 -46.34
N ALA A 965 9.37 5.23 -47.67
CA ALA A 965 9.22 6.48 -48.41
C ALA A 965 7.73 6.87 -48.49
N HIS A 966 7.44 8.16 -48.34
CA HIS A 966 6.09 8.71 -48.42
C HIS A 966 5.93 9.49 -49.72
N ILE A 967 4.83 9.26 -50.44
CA ILE A 967 4.45 10.03 -51.61
C ILE A 967 3.00 10.47 -51.41
N ASP A 968 2.78 11.77 -51.33
CA ASP A 968 1.47 12.37 -51.07
C ASP A 968 0.64 12.45 -52.36
N ALA A 969 1.24 12.85 -53.49
CA ALA A 969 0.53 12.89 -54.78
C ALA A 969 1.44 12.85 -56.01
N PHE A 970 0.85 12.55 -57.17
CA PHE A 970 1.46 12.71 -58.50
C PHE A 970 0.60 13.66 -59.35
N GLU A 971 1.22 14.65 -59.99
CA GLU A 971 0.62 15.53 -60.99
C GLU A 971 1.24 15.26 -62.35
N PHE A 972 0.38 14.96 -63.34
CA PHE A 972 0.79 14.81 -64.73
C PHE A 972 0.74 16.18 -65.42
N LEU A 973 1.92 16.76 -65.66
CA LEU A 973 2.09 18.05 -66.31
C LEU A 973 1.60 17.97 -67.78
N GLY A 974 0.92 19.03 -68.24
CA GLY A 974 0.35 19.11 -69.60
C GLY A 974 -1.14 18.75 -69.70
N VAL A 975 -1.69 17.98 -68.76
CA VAL A 975 -3.11 17.51 -68.76
C VAL A 975 -3.93 17.98 -67.55
N GLY A 976 -3.30 18.56 -66.52
CA GLY A 976 -3.98 19.19 -65.38
C GLY A 976 -4.88 18.27 -64.55
N SER A 977 -4.67 16.95 -64.65
CA SER A 977 -5.51 15.93 -64.03
C SER A 977 -4.69 15.06 -63.08
N TYR A 978 -5.23 14.82 -61.88
CA TYR A 978 -4.69 13.89 -60.88
C TYR A 978 -5.23 12.48 -61.17
N CYS A 979 -4.40 11.43 -61.09
CA CYS A 979 -4.85 10.05 -61.28
C CYS A 979 -4.43 9.17 -60.10
N CYS A 980 -5.27 8.19 -59.77
CA CYS A 980 -5.09 7.21 -58.71
C CYS A 980 -4.08 6.12 -59.10
N LEU A 981 -3.33 5.66 -58.10
CA LEU A 981 -2.27 4.65 -58.20
C LEU A 981 -2.87 3.24 -58.21
N SER A 982 -2.31 2.32 -59.01
CA SER A 982 -2.51 0.88 -58.82
C SER A 982 -1.21 0.28 -58.29
N ALA A 983 -1.19 -0.08 -57.00
CA ALA A 983 -0.14 -0.89 -56.42
C ALA A 983 -0.60 -2.36 -56.44
N TRP A 984 0.19 -3.24 -57.03
CA TRP A 984 0.04 -4.68 -56.87
C TRP A 984 0.84 -5.10 -55.64
N ASP A 985 0.19 -5.08 -54.47
CA ASP A 985 0.11 -6.19 -53.51
C ASP A 985 -0.42 -5.70 -52.15
N HIS A 986 -1.45 -6.39 -51.66
CA HIS A 986 -1.99 -6.39 -50.29
C HIS A 986 -2.30 -5.06 -49.57
N ILE A 987 -3.18 -4.23 -50.13
CA ILE A 987 -4.00 -3.29 -49.33
C ILE A 987 -5.45 -3.33 -49.84
N ASP A 988 -6.36 -3.89 -49.05
CA ASP A 988 -7.80 -3.84 -49.30
C ASP A 988 -8.31 -2.41 -49.07
N GLY A 989 -8.61 -1.67 -50.14
CA GLY A 989 -9.15 -0.32 -50.11
C GLY A 989 -10.19 -0.07 -51.21
N TRP A 990 -11.32 0.52 -50.86
CA TRP A 990 -12.48 0.73 -51.73
C TRP A 990 -12.28 1.88 -52.74
N TRP A 991 -12.86 1.74 -53.93
CA TRP A 991 -12.86 2.75 -55.00
C TRP A 991 -13.87 3.88 -54.74
N GLN A 992 -13.42 5.14 -54.65
CA GLN A 992 -14.30 6.31 -54.81
C GLN A 992 -13.62 7.41 -55.66
N ASP A 993 -14.32 7.86 -56.70
CA ASP A 993 -13.97 9.04 -57.50
C ASP A 993 -14.18 10.31 -56.66
N TYR A 994 -13.10 11.06 -56.38
CA TYR A 994 -13.20 12.39 -55.81
C TYR A 994 -12.36 13.41 -56.59
N SER A 995 -13.03 14.47 -57.04
CA SER A 995 -12.40 15.68 -57.56
C SER A 995 -12.17 16.66 -56.41
N GLY A 996 -10.97 16.69 -55.81
CA GLY A 996 -10.61 17.60 -54.71
C GLY A 996 -9.13 17.51 -54.29
N GLN A 997 -8.65 18.52 -53.54
CA GLN A 997 -7.25 18.86 -53.16
C GLN A 997 -6.32 17.70 -52.72
N PRO A 998 -4.97 17.89 -52.76
CA PRO A 998 -3.96 16.83 -52.71
C PRO A 998 -3.73 16.14 -51.34
N ASP A 999 -4.45 16.52 -50.28
CA ASP A 999 -3.93 16.35 -48.91
C ASP A 999 -4.27 15.03 -48.20
N ASP A 1000 -4.91 14.04 -48.85
CA ASP A 1000 -5.46 12.87 -48.13
C ASP A 1000 -5.04 11.47 -48.68
N TRP A 1001 -3.93 11.35 -49.42
CA TRP A 1001 -3.46 10.07 -49.96
C TRP A 1001 -2.12 9.63 -49.36
N TYR A 1002 -2.06 8.38 -48.89
CA TYR A 1002 -0.86 7.75 -48.31
C TYR A 1002 -0.57 6.44 -49.05
N VAL A 1003 0.63 6.32 -49.61
CA VAL A 1003 1.19 5.03 -50.06
C VAL A 1003 2.53 4.83 -49.38
N GLY A 1004 2.59 3.89 -48.45
CA GLY A 1004 3.84 3.44 -47.85
C GLY A 1004 4.55 2.46 -48.79
N LEU A 1005 5.76 2.80 -49.23
CA LEU A 1005 6.60 1.87 -49.98
C LEU A 1005 7.53 1.11 -49.04
N GLY A 1006 7.49 -0.22 -49.14
CA GLY A 1006 8.46 -1.12 -48.53
C GLY A 1006 9.80 -1.13 -49.27
N TYR A 1007 10.76 -1.91 -48.76
CA TYR A 1007 12.09 -2.07 -49.34
C TYR A 1007 12.00 -2.64 -50.77
N GLU A 1008 12.70 -2.03 -51.74
CA GLU A 1008 12.78 -2.50 -53.14
C GLU A 1008 11.44 -2.53 -53.93
N HIS A 1009 10.46 -1.70 -53.57
CA HIS A 1009 9.21 -1.62 -54.32
C HIS A 1009 9.33 -0.77 -55.60
N TYR A 1010 8.73 -1.27 -56.68
CA TYR A 1010 8.57 -0.55 -57.94
C TYR A 1010 7.15 0.01 -58.04
N ILE A 1011 7.01 1.31 -58.27
CA ILE A 1011 5.71 1.87 -58.69
C ILE A 1011 5.68 1.92 -60.21
N LEU A 1012 4.65 1.29 -60.79
CA LEU A 1012 4.30 1.43 -62.19
C LEU A 1012 3.25 2.53 -62.35
N LEU A 1013 3.63 3.65 -62.97
CA LEU A 1013 2.71 4.75 -63.24
C LEU A 1013 2.24 4.72 -64.69
N SER A 1014 0.93 4.78 -64.91
CA SER A 1014 0.30 4.85 -66.24
C SER A 1014 -0.16 6.27 -66.51
N ALA A 1015 0.53 6.99 -67.41
CA ALA A 1015 0.23 8.39 -67.72
C ALA A 1015 -0.48 8.55 -69.08
N PRO A 1016 -1.42 9.51 -69.22
CA PRO A 1016 -1.99 9.87 -70.52
C PRO A 1016 -0.90 10.20 -71.57
N PRO A 1017 -1.15 9.97 -72.87
CA PRO A 1017 -0.15 10.21 -73.93
C PRO A 1017 0.24 11.69 -74.10
N GLU A 1018 -0.54 12.60 -73.53
CA GLU A 1018 -0.33 14.06 -73.58
C GLU A 1018 0.51 14.58 -72.40
N THR A 1019 0.91 13.70 -71.47
CA THR A 1019 1.74 14.05 -70.32
C THR A 1019 3.13 14.49 -70.76
N THR A 1020 3.49 15.73 -70.44
CA THR A 1020 4.80 16.32 -70.74
C THR A 1020 5.79 16.20 -69.59
N GLY A 1021 5.32 15.82 -68.40
CA GLY A 1021 6.15 15.55 -67.22
C GLY A 1021 5.32 15.06 -66.04
N ILE A 1022 5.98 14.57 -64.99
CA ILE A 1022 5.33 14.13 -63.75
C ILE A 1022 5.95 14.92 -62.60
N LYS A 1023 5.11 15.53 -61.77
CA LYS A 1023 5.52 16.19 -60.53
C LYS A 1023 5.03 15.37 -59.35
N VAL A 1024 5.92 15.07 -58.42
CA VAL A 1024 5.63 14.25 -57.23
C VAL A 1024 5.55 15.18 -56.03
N TYR A 1025 4.54 15.01 -55.18
CA TYR A 1025 4.31 15.74 -53.94
C TYR A 1025 4.50 14.76 -52.76
N GLY A 1026 5.02 15.25 -51.64
CA GLY A 1026 5.17 14.46 -50.40
C GLY A 1026 6.48 13.70 -50.21
N LEU A 1027 7.38 13.76 -51.19
CA LEU A 1027 8.79 13.48 -50.96
C LEU A 1027 9.45 14.77 -50.44
N PRO A 1028 10.30 14.72 -49.40
CA PRO A 1028 11.10 15.88 -48.96
C PRO A 1028 11.88 16.51 -50.12
#